data_AF-A0A0G2RKQ3-F1
#
_entry.id   AF-A0A0G2RKQ3-F1
#
_cell.length_a   1.000
_cell.length_b   1.000
_cell.length_c   1.000
_cell.angle_alpha   90.00
_cell.angle_beta   90.00
_cell.angle_gamma   90.00
#
_symmetry.space_group_name_H-M   'P 1'
#
loop_
_entity.id
_entity.type
_entity.pdbx_description
1 polymer ?
#
loop_
_entity_poly.entity_id
_entity_poly.type
_entity_poly.pdbx_seq_one_letter_code
_entity_poly.pdbx_strand_id
1 'polypeptide(L)'
;MAVFATSFINPFLIASAILLVLLCLGRFSPQLRFIWHCFLAPIGASDQKSRLDKFYLGQAEVYDATRNGLLRGRNTMLSLSAAHLRELRKHCPDQRLVWVDIGGGTGYNIELMDKYFPIAEFDAIYLIDLCEPLLQVARARFARRGWTNVTVLCQDATEFQLPEWSEMGIDPEGSVGLATLSYSLSMIPDFYTLLDRIDRVLSPDHGLLGVVDFYTAGKQPSLHEKAIGGVSKECGWLSRWFWQIWFDFDHVSVSPARRAYLEYRYGTIKSYNGRNQFLFPFIVRIPYYVWLGRPRACDVSRLCHAFEIEGGNLIGNCSPVPFKVAGAKDIVVPFLEIGEPAVPLPVSQSRVLVVDVTPPLSSFHYQIRNRWRLPYYDNPIHKDFRTFIYSFTWEDPMEDMKHLQLTQEDSMFVITSAGDNALHYAIRARPQIIHCVDMNPCQGHLLELKLASVQALDYEDYFLLFGCGQHPNFRHLLDSKISPYMSSVAYQFWRINADAFSTSFYLNGYSGWALRLAQLIFRLARVDKYVVSMCEADTLEVQVAIWRTHLRPVLLNPVVVELLKSPVFCWNALGVPLNQRQMLLDEGGIYQYVVDTLDPVVSTWLLKNDNYFYLLALLGHYTTESCPAYLTRDGYEALRASKAASLDTFRLHTDSIVNVLRGLSSKSLTRALVMDHLDWFTPGDAGADDEIAEIHRVVVRGGLVFWRSASRAPWYNEVFTRCGFKVSPISIRNSSSQPPIDKVNM
;
A
#
# COMPACT_ATOMS: atom_id res chain seq x y z
N MET A 1 77.87 9.97 -24.61
CA MET A 1 77.05 11.12 -25.07
C MET A 1 75.61 10.68 -25.12
N ALA A 2 74.79 11.13 -24.16
CA ALA A 2 73.38 10.81 -24.07
C ALA A 2 72.57 11.80 -24.93
N VAL A 3 71.69 11.27 -25.77
CA VAL A 3 70.77 12.02 -26.63
C VAL A 3 69.48 12.28 -25.84
N PHE A 4 69.20 13.54 -25.53
CA PHE A 4 67.89 13.98 -25.04
C PHE A 4 66.98 14.24 -26.25
N ALA A 5 65.96 13.38 -26.43
CA ALA A 5 64.84 13.64 -27.33
C ALA A 5 63.74 14.37 -26.56
N THR A 6 63.49 15.63 -26.93
CA THR A 6 62.36 16.43 -26.46
C THR A 6 61.07 15.93 -27.11
N SER A 7 60.14 15.42 -26.29
CA SER A 7 58.81 15.02 -26.73
C SER A 7 57.93 16.27 -26.89
N PHE A 8 57.59 16.62 -28.13
CA PHE A 8 56.58 17.62 -28.42
C PHE A 8 55.18 17.00 -28.24
N ILE A 9 54.42 17.53 -27.29
CA ILE A 9 53.02 17.16 -27.08
C ILE A 9 52.20 17.61 -28.29
N ASN A 10 51.48 16.69 -28.90
CA ASN A 10 50.70 16.92 -30.12
C ASN A 10 49.58 17.95 -29.88
N PRO A 11 49.54 19.09 -30.59
CA PRO A 11 48.54 20.14 -30.38
C PRO A 11 47.09 19.68 -30.64
N PHE A 12 46.89 18.62 -31.44
CA PHE A 12 45.56 18.01 -31.64
C PHE A 12 45.01 17.33 -30.39
N LEU A 13 45.86 16.73 -29.57
CA LEU A 13 45.45 16.09 -28.30
C LEU A 13 45.06 17.15 -27.27
N ILE A 14 45.76 18.28 -27.23
CA ILE A 14 45.43 19.41 -26.36
C ILE A 14 44.10 20.04 -26.80
N ALA A 15 43.91 20.29 -28.11
CA ALA A 15 42.66 20.84 -28.63
C ALA A 15 41.46 19.90 -28.39
N SER A 16 41.64 18.59 -28.55
CA SER A 16 40.61 17.59 -28.29
C SER A 16 40.27 17.48 -26.80
N ALA A 17 41.29 17.54 -25.92
CA ALA A 17 41.08 17.58 -24.47
C ALA A 17 40.37 18.87 -24.04
N ILE A 18 40.74 20.02 -24.60
CA ILE A 18 40.06 21.30 -24.35
C ILE A 18 38.61 21.25 -24.85
N LEU A 19 38.34 20.70 -26.05
CA LEU A 19 36.98 20.55 -26.57
C LEU A 19 36.15 19.61 -25.68
N LEU A 20 36.74 18.50 -25.22
CA LEU A 20 36.07 17.55 -24.33
C LEU A 20 35.81 18.17 -22.95
N VAL A 21 36.75 18.97 -22.44
CA VAL A 21 36.58 19.77 -21.22
C VAL A 21 35.51 20.84 -21.40
N LEU A 22 35.46 21.54 -22.54
CA LEU A 22 34.43 22.55 -22.83
C LEU A 22 33.04 21.92 -23.03
N LEU A 23 32.95 20.75 -23.67
CA LEU A 23 31.71 19.98 -23.81
C LEU A 23 31.22 19.44 -22.47
N CYS A 24 32.15 18.95 -21.63
CA CYS A 24 31.85 18.54 -20.26
C CYS A 24 31.45 19.76 -19.41
N LEU A 25 32.17 20.88 -19.46
CA LEU A 25 31.84 22.10 -18.72
C LEU A 25 30.51 22.69 -19.17
N GLY A 26 30.17 22.65 -20.46
CA GLY A 26 28.86 23.07 -20.96
C GLY A 26 27.72 22.19 -20.45
N ARG A 27 27.92 20.86 -20.43
CA ARG A 27 26.96 19.88 -19.92
C ARG A 27 26.81 19.89 -18.40
N PHE A 28 27.87 20.24 -17.68
CA PHE A 28 27.93 20.32 -16.21
C PHE A 28 27.83 21.75 -15.66
N SER A 29 27.73 22.78 -16.50
CA SER A 29 27.65 24.20 -16.09
C SER A 29 26.50 24.47 -15.10
N PRO A 30 25.28 23.91 -15.30
CA PRO A 30 24.20 23.99 -14.31
C PRO A 30 24.58 23.45 -12.94
N GLN A 31 25.20 22.26 -12.90
CA GLN A 31 25.60 21.56 -11.69
C GLN A 31 26.79 22.25 -11.00
N LEU A 32 27.73 22.80 -11.77
CA LEU A 32 28.87 23.57 -11.26
C LEU A 32 28.45 24.93 -10.70
N ARG A 33 27.47 25.62 -11.32
CA ARG A 33 26.86 26.83 -10.76
C ARG A 33 26.10 26.53 -9.47
N PHE A 34 25.33 25.45 -9.45
CA PHE A 34 24.68 24.96 -8.24
C PHE A 34 25.71 24.66 -7.14
N ILE A 35 26.80 23.94 -7.47
CA ILE A 35 27.90 23.65 -6.53
C ILE A 35 28.56 24.94 -6.03
N TRP A 36 28.87 25.90 -6.91
CA TRP A 36 29.49 27.17 -6.50
C TRP A 36 28.62 27.96 -5.53
N HIS A 37 27.32 28.08 -5.81
CA HIS A 37 26.42 28.85 -4.96
C HIS A 37 25.98 28.11 -3.68
N CYS A 38 25.94 26.77 -3.69
CA CYS A 38 25.69 25.96 -2.49
C CYS A 38 26.94 25.76 -1.62
N PHE A 39 28.15 25.72 -2.18
CA PHE A 39 29.36 25.28 -1.44
C PHE A 39 30.46 26.34 -1.31
N LEU A 40 30.47 27.41 -2.11
CA LEU A 40 31.61 28.35 -2.17
C LEU A 40 31.22 29.83 -2.02
N ALA A 41 29.98 30.22 -2.33
CA ALA A 41 29.54 31.61 -2.23
C ALA A 41 29.14 31.99 -0.78
N PRO A 42 29.68 33.08 -0.20
CA PRO A 42 29.36 33.48 1.17
C PRO A 42 27.94 34.07 1.31
N ILE A 43 27.12 33.47 2.18
CA ILE A 43 25.77 33.95 2.53
C ILE A 43 25.87 34.94 3.70
N GLY A 44 26.25 36.18 3.40
CA GLY A 44 26.45 37.25 4.40
C GLY A 44 25.31 38.27 4.50
N ALA A 45 24.12 37.89 5.00
CA ALA A 45 23.05 38.85 5.29
C ALA A 45 22.28 38.49 6.58
N SER A 46 21.73 39.50 7.27
CA SER A 46 21.12 39.38 8.60
C SER A 46 19.66 38.90 8.62
N ASP A 47 18.95 38.97 7.50
CA ASP A 47 17.51 38.65 7.38
C ASP A 47 17.23 37.52 6.36
N GLN A 48 16.21 36.68 6.61
CA GLN A 48 15.88 35.50 5.81
C GLN A 48 15.52 35.84 4.35
N LYS A 49 14.70 36.87 4.12
CA LYS A 49 14.31 37.29 2.76
C LYS A 49 15.51 37.70 1.92
N SER A 50 16.35 38.58 2.47
CA SER A 50 17.54 39.09 1.79
C SER A 50 18.56 37.98 1.47
N ARG A 51 18.65 36.94 2.31
CA ARG A 51 19.47 35.75 2.05
C ARG A 51 18.92 34.92 0.89
N LEU A 52 17.62 34.63 0.89
CA LEU A 52 16.97 33.86 -0.17
C LEU A 52 17.08 34.58 -1.53
N ASP A 53 16.81 35.88 -1.56
CA ASP A 53 16.94 36.69 -2.76
C ASP A 53 18.37 36.65 -3.31
N LYS A 54 19.39 36.85 -2.45
CA LYS A 54 20.80 36.79 -2.88
C LYS A 54 21.23 35.39 -3.33
N PHE A 55 20.71 34.33 -2.70
CA PHE A 55 21.03 32.95 -3.04
C PHE A 55 20.43 32.53 -4.38
N TYR A 56 19.22 33.00 -4.71
CA TYR A 56 18.49 32.60 -5.92
C TYR A 56 18.67 33.52 -7.13
N LEU A 57 19.08 34.78 -6.96
CA LEU A 57 19.24 35.75 -8.05
C LEU A 57 20.22 35.27 -9.16
N GLY A 58 21.23 34.47 -8.81
CA GLY A 58 22.18 33.86 -9.78
C GLY A 58 21.77 32.49 -10.35
N GLN A 59 20.70 31.88 -9.82
CA GLN A 59 20.31 30.49 -10.13
C GLN A 59 18.88 30.35 -10.68
N ALA A 60 18.07 31.40 -10.65
CA ALA A 60 16.64 31.35 -10.99
C ALA A 60 16.33 30.72 -12.36
N GLU A 61 17.13 31.01 -13.39
CA GLU A 61 16.94 30.47 -14.75
C GLU A 61 17.33 28.99 -14.90
N VAL A 62 18.21 28.48 -14.03
CA VAL A 62 18.76 27.12 -14.09
C VAL A 62 18.19 26.22 -12.97
N TYR A 63 17.33 26.79 -12.14
CA TYR A 63 16.76 26.21 -10.93
C TYR A 63 16.00 24.90 -11.20
N ASP A 64 15.15 24.87 -12.22
CA ASP A 64 14.34 23.70 -12.54
C ASP A 64 15.17 22.55 -13.13
N ALA A 65 16.13 22.86 -14.00
CA ALA A 65 16.95 21.88 -14.70
C ALA A 65 17.89 21.11 -13.76
N THR A 66 18.36 21.75 -12.70
CA THR A 66 19.26 21.15 -11.70
C THR A 66 18.52 20.36 -10.63
N ARG A 67 17.31 20.79 -10.24
CA ARG A 67 16.56 20.18 -9.14
C ARG A 67 15.66 19.01 -9.53
N ASN A 68 15.33 18.80 -10.81
CA ASN A 68 14.53 17.65 -11.26
C ASN A 68 15.12 16.27 -10.86
N GLY A 69 16.46 16.15 -10.80
CA GLY A 69 17.13 14.93 -10.33
C GLY A 69 17.11 14.71 -8.81
N LEU A 70 16.97 15.80 -8.04
CA LEU A 70 17.02 15.83 -6.58
C LEU A 70 15.61 15.75 -5.96
N LEU A 71 14.61 16.40 -6.55
CA LEU A 71 13.27 16.57 -5.96
C LEU A 71 12.28 15.49 -6.41
N ARG A 72 12.67 14.21 -6.26
CA ARG A 72 11.92 13.07 -6.81
C ARG A 72 10.50 12.91 -6.26
N GLY A 73 10.26 13.34 -5.01
CA GLY A 73 8.97 13.15 -4.34
C GLY A 73 7.85 14.07 -4.84
N ARG A 74 8.19 15.18 -5.51
CA ARG A 74 7.22 16.18 -5.97
C ARG A 74 6.15 15.61 -6.90
N ASN A 75 6.56 14.85 -7.92
CA ASN A 75 5.63 14.22 -8.87
C ASN A 75 4.66 13.27 -8.14
N THR A 76 5.17 12.50 -7.18
CA THR A 76 4.33 11.62 -6.36
C THR A 76 3.33 12.40 -5.53
N MET A 77 3.77 13.45 -4.82
CA MET A 77 2.88 14.26 -3.99
C MET A 77 1.74 14.86 -4.84
N LEU A 78 2.07 15.51 -5.96
CA LEU A 78 1.05 16.11 -6.84
C LEU A 78 0.10 15.06 -7.43
N SER A 79 0.64 13.92 -7.88
CA SER A 79 -0.18 12.83 -8.41
C SER A 79 -1.13 12.24 -7.35
N LEU A 80 -0.66 12.07 -6.11
CA LEU A 80 -1.49 11.63 -4.99
C LEU A 80 -2.57 12.66 -4.66
N SER A 81 -2.21 13.93 -4.51
CA SER A 81 -3.16 15.02 -4.27
C SER A 81 -4.23 15.06 -5.36
N ALA A 82 -3.84 15.04 -6.63
CA ALA A 82 -4.76 15.03 -7.76
C ALA A 82 -5.70 13.80 -7.77
N ALA A 83 -5.19 12.61 -7.47
CA ALA A 83 -6.00 11.40 -7.41
C ALA A 83 -7.07 11.48 -6.31
N HIS A 84 -6.71 12.01 -5.14
CA HIS A 84 -7.62 12.16 -4.00
C HIS A 84 -8.63 13.30 -4.20
N LEU A 85 -8.20 14.43 -4.77
CA LEU A 85 -9.07 15.55 -5.13
C LEU A 85 -10.20 15.13 -6.08
N ARG A 86 -9.90 14.32 -7.10
CA ARG A 86 -10.93 13.78 -8.01
C ARG A 86 -12.01 13.02 -7.25
N GLU A 87 -11.64 12.25 -6.25
CA GLU A 87 -12.62 11.48 -5.48
C GLU A 87 -13.47 12.36 -4.57
N LEU A 88 -12.87 13.39 -3.95
CA LEU A 88 -13.62 14.39 -3.18
C LEU A 88 -14.60 15.16 -4.08
N ARG A 89 -14.16 15.61 -5.26
CA ARG A 89 -15.01 16.35 -6.22
C ARG A 89 -16.21 15.56 -6.71
N LYS A 90 -16.12 14.23 -6.84
CA LYS A 90 -17.28 13.41 -7.23
C LYS A 90 -18.44 13.51 -6.23
N HIS A 91 -18.15 13.81 -4.96
CA HIS A 91 -19.15 13.95 -3.91
C HIS A 91 -19.67 15.39 -3.80
N CYS A 92 -18.81 16.38 -4.07
CA CYS A 92 -19.11 17.80 -3.96
C CYS A 92 -18.65 18.55 -5.23
N PRO A 93 -19.32 18.36 -6.39
CA PRO A 93 -18.85 18.90 -7.67
C PRO A 93 -18.90 20.43 -7.74
N ASP A 94 -19.88 21.03 -7.06
CA ASP A 94 -20.18 22.46 -7.08
C ASP A 94 -19.41 23.25 -6.02
N GLN A 95 -18.62 22.58 -5.18
CA GLN A 95 -17.86 23.26 -4.14
C GLN A 95 -16.65 23.97 -4.74
N ARG A 96 -16.47 25.24 -4.35
CA ARG A 96 -15.31 26.05 -4.72
C ARG A 96 -14.01 25.36 -4.32
N LEU A 97 -13.12 25.16 -5.28
CA LEU A 97 -11.82 24.51 -5.10
C LEU A 97 -10.69 25.52 -5.23
N VAL A 98 -10.20 25.96 -4.06
CA VAL A 98 -9.04 26.86 -3.94
C VAL A 98 -7.78 26.05 -3.61
N TRP A 99 -6.69 26.29 -4.35
CA TRP A 99 -5.37 25.72 -4.07
C TRP A 99 -4.37 26.78 -3.65
N VAL A 100 -3.70 26.56 -2.51
CA VAL A 100 -2.58 27.38 -2.04
C VAL A 100 -1.26 26.57 -2.11
N ASP A 101 -0.31 27.00 -2.94
CA ASP A 101 1.05 26.41 -3.03
C ASP A 101 2.05 27.27 -2.23
N ILE A 102 2.49 26.75 -1.09
CA ILE A 102 3.29 27.47 -0.09
C ILE A 102 4.78 27.15 -0.28
N GLY A 103 5.57 28.21 -0.49
CA GLY A 103 6.95 28.10 -0.95
C GLY A 103 7.03 27.60 -2.40
N GLY A 104 6.13 28.09 -3.25
CA GLY A 104 5.96 27.62 -4.63
C GLY A 104 7.10 28.01 -5.59
N GLY A 105 7.98 28.93 -5.18
CA GLY A 105 9.16 29.35 -5.92
C GLY A 105 8.84 29.78 -7.36
N THR A 106 9.42 29.07 -8.34
CA THR A 106 9.28 29.36 -9.78
C THR A 106 7.91 28.98 -10.37
N GLY A 107 6.97 28.49 -9.55
CA GLY A 107 5.65 28.06 -10.01
C GLY A 107 5.62 26.70 -10.70
N TYR A 108 6.70 25.93 -10.60
CA TYR A 108 6.84 24.64 -11.28
C TYR A 108 5.80 23.59 -10.81
N ASN A 109 5.40 23.60 -9.54
CA ASN A 109 4.38 22.67 -9.04
C ASN A 109 3.04 22.88 -9.73
N ILE A 110 2.63 24.14 -9.91
CA ILE A 110 1.38 24.52 -10.58
C ILE A 110 1.44 24.06 -12.04
N GLU A 111 2.54 24.29 -12.74
CA GLU A 111 2.68 23.77 -14.11
C GLU A 111 2.65 22.24 -14.18
N LEU A 112 3.27 21.57 -13.22
CA LEU A 112 3.30 20.13 -13.19
C LEU A 112 1.94 19.53 -12.81
N MET A 113 1.17 20.21 -11.95
CA MET A 113 -0.17 19.79 -11.55
C MET A 113 -1.12 19.72 -12.75
N ASP A 114 -0.99 20.61 -13.75
CA ASP A 114 -1.83 20.60 -14.96
C ASP A 114 -1.84 19.25 -15.70
N LYS A 115 -0.74 18.46 -15.59
CA LYS A 115 -0.66 17.10 -16.14
C LYS A 115 -1.50 16.09 -15.37
N TYR A 116 -1.69 16.32 -14.07
CA TYR A 116 -2.36 15.41 -13.15
C TYR A 116 -3.78 15.86 -12.81
N PHE A 117 -4.07 17.16 -12.85
CA PHE A 117 -5.35 17.77 -12.54
C PHE A 117 -5.40 19.13 -13.25
N PRO A 118 -6.25 19.31 -14.26
CA PRO A 118 -6.25 20.52 -15.09
C PRO A 118 -6.34 21.79 -14.26
N ILE A 119 -5.54 22.80 -14.58
CA ILE A 119 -5.56 24.06 -13.83
C ILE A 119 -6.91 24.77 -13.94
N ALA A 120 -7.63 24.59 -15.05
CA ALA A 120 -8.98 25.12 -15.26
C ALA A 120 -10.04 24.54 -14.30
N GLU A 121 -9.75 23.40 -13.65
CA GLU A 121 -10.67 22.80 -12.68
C GLU A 121 -10.63 23.47 -11.30
N PHE A 122 -9.63 24.32 -11.03
CA PHE A 122 -9.53 25.13 -9.82
C PHE A 122 -10.20 26.50 -10.03
N ASP A 123 -11.00 26.93 -9.06
CA ASP A 123 -11.60 28.26 -9.08
C ASP A 123 -10.55 29.36 -8.86
N ALA A 124 -9.57 29.08 -7.99
CA ALA A 124 -8.43 29.97 -7.75
C ALA A 124 -7.21 29.17 -7.28
N ILE A 125 -6.03 29.63 -7.70
CA ILE A 125 -4.74 29.10 -7.27
C ILE A 125 -3.86 30.25 -6.79
N TYR A 126 -3.29 30.12 -5.60
CA TYR A 126 -2.40 31.11 -5.02
C TYR A 126 -1.02 30.51 -4.79
N LEU A 127 -0.02 31.11 -5.40
CA LEU A 127 1.39 30.81 -5.13
C LEU A 127 1.91 31.80 -4.10
N ILE A 128 2.39 31.29 -2.97
CA ILE A 128 2.99 32.10 -1.90
C ILE A 128 4.48 31.79 -1.82
N ASP A 129 5.31 32.84 -1.90
CA ASP A 129 6.75 32.73 -1.65
C ASP A 129 7.29 34.06 -1.09
N LEU A 130 8.42 34.00 -0.39
CA LEU A 130 9.09 35.18 0.16
C LEU A 130 10.11 35.78 -0.83
N CYS A 131 10.51 35.02 -1.86
CA CYS A 131 11.58 35.35 -2.79
C CYS A 131 11.06 35.94 -4.12
N GLU A 132 11.11 37.27 -4.25
CA GLU A 132 10.57 37.98 -5.42
C GLU A 132 11.21 37.57 -6.77
N PRO A 133 12.53 37.32 -6.88
CA PRO A 133 13.13 36.82 -8.12
C PRO A 133 12.52 35.51 -8.63
N LEU A 134 12.17 34.57 -7.74
CA LEU A 134 11.51 33.32 -8.15
C LEU A 134 10.07 33.57 -8.61
N LEU A 135 9.37 34.49 -7.95
CA LEU A 135 8.01 34.90 -8.31
C LEU A 135 7.94 35.56 -9.68
N GLN A 136 8.97 36.31 -10.09
CA GLN A 136 9.04 36.86 -11.44
C GLN A 136 9.10 35.75 -12.50
N VAL A 137 9.85 34.67 -12.25
CA VAL A 137 9.87 33.48 -13.11
C VAL A 137 8.49 32.81 -13.14
N ALA A 138 7.81 32.72 -11.99
CA ALA A 138 6.47 32.14 -11.90
C ALA A 138 5.44 32.96 -12.71
N ARG A 139 5.41 34.28 -12.56
CA ARG A 139 4.52 35.18 -13.33
C ARG A 139 4.76 35.03 -14.83
N ALA A 140 6.02 35.02 -15.27
CA ALA A 140 6.37 34.80 -16.68
C ALA A 140 5.97 33.41 -17.19
N ARG A 141 6.04 32.37 -16.34
CA ARG A 141 5.58 31.01 -16.66
C ARG A 141 4.06 30.98 -16.85
N PHE A 142 3.30 31.55 -15.92
CA PHE A 142 1.84 31.54 -15.97
C PHE A 142 1.28 32.42 -17.09
N ALA A 143 1.89 33.59 -17.34
CA ALA A 143 1.52 34.45 -18.47
C ALA A 143 1.71 33.73 -19.82
N ARG A 144 2.81 32.97 -19.99
CA ARG A 144 3.03 32.15 -21.21
C ARG A 144 2.01 31.03 -21.40
N ARG A 145 1.42 30.54 -20.31
CA ARG A 145 0.37 29.50 -20.33
C ARG A 145 -1.04 30.08 -20.46
N GLY A 146 -1.21 31.39 -20.27
CA GLY A 146 -2.51 32.06 -20.34
C GLY A 146 -3.43 31.76 -19.17
N TRP A 147 -2.92 31.29 -18.02
CA TRP A 147 -3.75 31.01 -16.85
C TRP A 147 -4.15 32.30 -16.13
N THR A 148 -5.45 32.53 -16.01
CA THR A 148 -6.03 33.73 -15.37
C THR A 148 -6.49 33.47 -13.94
N ASN A 149 -6.61 32.20 -13.54
CA ASN A 149 -7.02 31.77 -12.21
C ASN A 149 -5.82 31.53 -11.25
N VAL A 150 -4.61 31.94 -11.64
CA VAL A 150 -3.39 31.79 -10.84
C VAL A 150 -2.87 33.15 -10.40
N THR A 151 -2.75 33.36 -9.09
CA THR A 151 -2.28 34.60 -8.48
C THR A 151 -0.97 34.37 -7.73
N VAL A 152 0.00 35.26 -7.91
CA VAL A 152 1.34 35.14 -7.32
C VAL A 152 1.55 36.20 -6.23
N LEU A 153 1.76 35.75 -4.99
CA LEU A 153 1.80 36.58 -3.79
C LEU A 153 3.19 36.52 -3.14
N CYS A 154 3.83 37.70 -3.01
CA CYS A 154 5.09 37.87 -2.28
C CYS A 154 4.76 38.14 -0.80
N GLN A 155 4.63 37.08 0.00
CA GLN A 155 4.17 37.15 1.38
C GLN A 155 4.90 36.13 2.25
N ASP A 156 4.92 36.36 3.57
CA ASP A 156 5.34 35.34 4.53
C ASP A 156 4.30 34.21 4.59
N ALA A 157 4.77 32.97 4.59
CA ALA A 157 3.95 31.78 4.69
C ALA A 157 3.23 31.65 6.04
N THR A 158 3.72 32.27 7.11
CA THR A 158 3.07 32.22 8.45
C THR A 158 1.92 33.20 8.60
N GLU A 159 1.83 34.21 7.73
CA GLU A 159 0.88 35.32 7.85
C GLU A 159 0.10 35.62 6.56
N PHE A 160 0.17 34.73 5.56
CA PHE A 160 -0.39 34.98 4.24
C PHE A 160 -1.87 35.34 4.24
N GLN A 161 -2.27 36.25 3.35
CA GLN A 161 -3.64 36.67 3.11
C GLN A 161 -4.00 36.50 1.64
N LEU A 162 -5.14 35.84 1.39
CA LEU A 162 -5.68 35.68 0.05
C LEU A 162 -6.54 36.89 -0.32
N PRO A 163 -6.40 37.46 -1.54
CA PRO A 163 -7.20 38.60 -1.99
C PRO A 163 -8.71 38.42 -1.80
N GLU A 164 -9.20 37.21 -2.00
CA GLU A 164 -10.64 36.91 -1.87
C GLU A 164 -11.19 37.07 -0.44
N TRP A 165 -10.36 36.94 0.59
CA TRP A 165 -10.81 37.15 1.97
C TRP A 165 -11.15 38.61 2.23
N SER A 166 -10.36 39.54 1.67
CA SER A 166 -10.58 40.98 1.80
C SER A 166 -11.54 41.54 0.76
N GLU A 167 -11.42 41.11 -0.51
CA GLU A 167 -12.14 41.70 -1.64
C GLU A 167 -13.55 41.14 -1.79
N MET A 168 -13.72 39.83 -1.55
CA MET A 168 -15.00 39.14 -1.66
C MET A 168 -15.66 38.88 -0.29
N GLY A 169 -14.99 39.24 0.81
CA GLY A 169 -15.51 39.04 2.17
C GLY A 169 -15.69 37.58 2.56
N ILE A 170 -14.93 36.67 1.94
CA ILE A 170 -14.96 35.23 2.24
C ILE A 170 -14.28 34.99 3.60
N ASP A 171 -14.92 34.23 4.48
CA ASP A 171 -14.32 33.80 5.73
C ASP A 171 -13.07 32.94 5.43
N PRO A 172 -11.88 33.31 5.95
CA PRO A 172 -10.68 32.49 5.77
C PRO A 172 -10.85 31.06 6.28
N GLU A 173 -11.64 30.85 7.34
CA GLU A 173 -11.81 29.55 7.98
C GLU A 173 -12.49 28.56 7.04
N GLY A 174 -11.82 27.44 6.74
CA GLY A 174 -12.35 26.40 5.86
C GLY A 174 -12.44 26.76 4.36
N SER A 175 -11.87 27.89 3.92
CA SER A 175 -11.97 28.38 2.53
C SER A 175 -11.07 27.67 1.51
N VAL A 176 -10.05 26.91 1.96
CA VAL A 176 -9.04 26.28 1.10
C VAL A 176 -9.31 24.78 0.93
N GLY A 177 -9.34 24.30 -0.32
CA GLY A 177 -9.54 22.89 -0.64
C GLY A 177 -8.24 22.09 -0.78
N LEU A 178 -7.15 22.73 -1.20
CA LEU A 178 -5.83 22.11 -1.29
C LEU A 178 -4.76 23.08 -0.78
N ALA A 179 -3.88 22.59 0.09
CA ALA A 179 -2.62 23.26 0.42
C ALA A 179 -1.45 22.33 0.06
N THR A 180 -0.37 22.88 -0.51
CA THR A 180 0.85 22.12 -0.82
C THR A 180 2.10 22.76 -0.27
N LEU A 181 3.00 21.93 0.25
CA LEU A 181 4.33 22.29 0.74
C LEU A 181 5.36 21.40 0.04
N SER A 182 6.03 21.90 -1.01
CA SER A 182 7.03 21.14 -1.76
C SER A 182 8.45 21.60 -1.45
N TYR A 183 9.12 20.87 -0.56
CA TYR A 183 10.48 21.15 -0.07
C TYR A 183 10.61 22.57 0.52
N SER A 184 9.53 23.03 1.17
CA SER A 184 9.42 24.36 1.76
C SER A 184 9.26 24.32 3.29
N LEU A 185 8.67 23.27 3.87
CA LEU A 185 8.47 23.17 5.32
C LEU A 185 9.79 23.14 6.10
N SER A 186 10.82 22.49 5.56
CA SER A 186 12.18 22.47 6.10
C SER A 186 12.89 23.83 6.04
N MET A 187 12.43 24.74 5.18
CA MET A 187 12.95 26.11 5.01
C MET A 187 12.27 27.13 5.94
N ILE A 188 11.12 26.79 6.53
CA ILE A 188 10.32 27.71 7.34
C ILE A 188 10.68 27.52 8.83
N PRO A 189 11.20 28.58 9.50
CA PRO A 189 11.57 28.48 10.92
C PRO A 189 10.35 28.29 11.83
N ASP A 190 9.33 29.13 11.67
CA ASP A 190 8.10 29.08 12.48
C ASP A 190 7.04 28.17 11.84
N PHE A 191 7.39 26.89 11.75
CA PHE A 191 6.53 25.87 11.14
C PHE A 191 5.29 25.53 11.98
N TYR A 192 5.29 25.84 13.28
CA TYR A 192 4.12 25.65 14.15
C TYR A 192 2.99 26.58 13.73
N THR A 193 3.27 27.89 13.68
CA THR A 193 2.31 28.91 13.24
C THR A 193 1.83 28.65 11.82
N LEU A 194 2.73 28.27 10.91
CA LEU A 194 2.37 27.89 9.54
C LEU A 194 1.34 26.75 9.52
N LEU A 195 1.64 25.64 10.20
CA LEU A 195 0.78 24.45 10.17
C LEU A 195 -0.53 24.69 10.92
N ASP A 196 -0.56 25.51 11.96
CA ASP A 196 -1.81 25.92 12.62
C ASP A 196 -2.66 26.82 11.71
N ARG A 197 -2.03 27.73 10.96
CA ARG A 197 -2.73 28.59 9.99
C ARG A 197 -3.32 27.76 8.86
N ILE A 198 -2.57 26.81 8.31
CA ILE A 198 -3.06 25.92 7.26
C ILE A 198 -4.27 25.11 7.76
N ASP A 199 -4.24 24.59 8.99
CA ASP A 199 -5.37 23.83 9.56
C ASP A 199 -6.63 24.69 9.67
N ARG A 200 -6.48 25.96 10.06
CA ARG A 200 -7.59 26.91 10.15
C ARG A 200 -8.23 27.20 8.79
N VAL A 201 -7.43 27.39 7.74
CA VAL A 201 -7.97 27.78 6.42
C VAL A 201 -8.42 26.59 5.59
N LEU A 202 -7.97 25.37 5.90
CA LEU A 202 -8.38 24.17 5.18
C LEU A 202 -9.83 23.79 5.52
N SER A 203 -10.59 23.46 4.48
CA SER A 203 -11.95 22.92 4.63
C SER A 203 -11.92 21.64 5.49
N PRO A 204 -12.68 21.56 6.60
CA PRO A 204 -12.73 20.34 7.42
C PRO A 204 -13.12 19.09 6.64
N ASP A 205 -14.09 19.22 5.74
CA ASP A 205 -14.70 18.08 5.04
C ASP A 205 -14.01 17.73 3.72
N HIS A 206 -13.39 18.71 3.06
CA HIS A 206 -12.85 18.53 1.69
C HIS A 206 -11.41 19.04 1.52
N GLY A 207 -10.80 19.55 2.59
CA GLY A 207 -9.45 20.07 2.59
C GLY A 207 -8.40 18.97 2.55
N LEU A 208 -7.41 19.12 1.68
CA LEU A 208 -6.24 18.26 1.60
C LEU A 208 -4.95 19.06 1.81
N LEU A 209 -3.98 18.45 2.49
CA LEU A 209 -2.63 18.98 2.66
C LEU A 209 -1.63 17.99 2.06
N GLY A 210 -0.94 18.39 0.99
CA GLY A 210 0.15 17.63 0.38
C GLY A 210 1.51 18.17 0.82
N VAL A 211 2.36 17.32 1.39
CA VAL A 211 3.71 17.71 1.82
C VAL A 211 4.75 16.77 1.22
N VAL A 212 5.80 17.32 0.65
CA VAL A 212 7.02 16.58 0.32
C VAL A 212 8.21 17.33 0.89
N ASP A 213 9.05 16.66 1.67
CA ASP A 213 10.24 17.32 2.20
C ASP A 213 11.35 16.35 2.57
N PHE A 214 12.54 16.89 2.84
CA PHE A 214 13.64 16.18 3.48
C PHE A 214 13.40 16.03 4.97
N TYR A 215 13.94 14.97 5.56
CA TYR A 215 13.78 14.73 6.99
C TYR A 215 14.94 13.92 7.56
N THR A 216 15.15 13.99 8.87
CA THR A 216 15.90 12.99 9.61
C THR A 216 15.00 12.30 10.62
N ALA A 217 15.18 11.00 10.81
CA ALA A 217 14.32 10.22 11.71
C ALA A 217 14.70 10.46 13.19
N GLY A 218 13.69 10.45 14.06
CA GLY A 218 13.89 10.33 15.51
C GLY A 218 14.56 9.01 15.90
N LYS A 219 15.07 8.91 17.13
CA LYS A 219 15.71 7.68 17.64
C LYS A 219 14.69 6.55 17.85
N GLN A 220 13.48 6.87 18.28
CA GLN A 220 12.41 5.92 18.56
C GLN A 220 11.16 6.28 17.75
N PRO A 221 10.51 5.30 17.13
CA PRO A 221 9.24 5.56 16.46
C PRO A 221 8.12 5.73 17.48
N SER A 222 7.20 6.67 17.24
CA SER A 222 6.02 6.86 18.10
C SER A 222 4.95 5.77 17.88
N LEU A 223 4.03 5.58 18.83
CA LEU A 223 2.91 4.65 18.63
C LEU A 223 2.01 5.10 17.46
N HIS A 224 1.80 6.41 17.33
CA HIS A 224 1.06 6.98 16.21
C HIS A 224 1.76 6.72 14.87
N GLU A 225 3.09 6.80 14.82
CA GLU A 225 3.88 6.46 13.63
C GLU A 225 3.69 5.00 13.18
N LYS A 226 3.51 4.07 14.13
CA LYS A 226 3.19 2.68 13.80
C LYS A 226 1.78 2.54 13.20
N ALA A 227 0.82 3.37 13.61
CA ALA A 227 -0.57 3.33 13.14
C ALA A 227 -0.79 3.95 11.74
N ILE A 228 0.09 4.85 11.28
CA ILE A 228 0.00 5.51 9.97
C ILE A 228 0.81 4.84 8.86
N GLY A 229 1.65 3.86 9.22
CA GLY A 229 2.59 3.22 8.31
C GLY A 229 3.89 4.02 8.19
N GLY A 230 4.98 3.48 8.75
CA GLY A 230 6.29 4.12 8.83
C GLY A 230 7.40 3.36 8.10
N VAL A 231 7.06 2.54 7.11
CA VAL A 231 8.04 1.66 6.45
C VAL A 231 9.19 2.49 5.90
N SER A 232 10.43 2.11 6.23
CA SER A 232 11.66 2.79 5.79
C SER A 232 11.83 4.25 6.27
N LYS A 233 11.06 4.71 7.28
CA LYS A 233 11.26 6.02 7.92
C LYS A 233 12.63 6.11 8.60
N GLU A 234 13.07 5.03 9.25
CA GLU A 234 14.30 5.00 10.05
C GLU A 234 15.55 5.43 9.27
N CYS A 235 16.45 6.14 9.95
CA CYS A 235 17.73 6.59 9.41
C CYS A 235 18.86 6.06 10.28
N GLY A 236 19.91 5.53 9.65
CA GLY A 236 21.12 5.11 10.36
C GLY A 236 21.72 6.25 11.18
N TRP A 237 22.46 5.92 12.25
CA TRP A 237 23.02 6.92 13.18
C TRP A 237 23.86 7.98 12.46
N LEU A 238 24.82 7.57 11.61
CA LEU A 238 25.64 8.49 10.82
C LEU A 238 24.80 9.40 9.92
N SER A 239 23.79 8.83 9.24
CA SER A 239 22.93 9.58 8.32
C SER A 239 22.10 10.64 9.05
N ARG A 240 21.64 10.39 10.27
CA ARG A 240 20.87 11.36 11.07
C ARG A 240 21.70 12.61 11.35
N TRP A 241 22.90 12.45 11.87
CA TRP A 241 23.78 13.56 12.22
C TRP A 241 24.34 14.27 10.99
N PHE A 242 24.84 13.49 10.02
CA PHE A 242 25.40 14.04 8.80
C PHE A 242 24.41 14.96 8.08
N TRP A 243 23.16 14.52 7.90
CA TRP A 243 22.17 15.32 7.18
C TRP A 243 21.70 16.55 7.96
N GLN A 244 21.53 16.46 9.28
CA GLN A 244 21.20 17.64 10.08
C GLN A 244 22.27 18.72 9.92
N ILE A 245 23.54 18.37 10.17
CA ILE A 245 24.67 19.30 10.07
C ILE A 245 24.82 19.84 8.64
N TRP A 246 24.66 18.96 7.63
CA TRP A 246 24.80 19.35 6.23
C TRP A 246 23.77 20.39 5.81
N PHE A 247 22.49 20.14 6.11
CA PHE A 247 21.40 21.05 5.75
C PHE A 247 21.41 22.34 6.60
N ASP A 248 21.94 22.30 7.82
CA ASP A 248 22.11 23.48 8.68
C ASP A 248 23.04 24.53 8.03
N PHE A 249 24.03 24.13 7.21
CA PHE A 249 24.88 25.09 6.47
C PHE A 249 24.10 25.97 5.49
N ASP A 250 23.00 25.44 4.93
CA ASP A 250 22.09 26.15 4.03
C ASP A 250 20.88 26.75 4.76
N HIS A 251 20.88 26.75 6.09
CA HIS A 251 19.76 27.14 6.96
C HIS A 251 18.47 26.35 6.71
N VAL A 252 18.60 25.11 6.23
CA VAL A 252 17.48 24.18 6.03
C VAL A 252 17.42 23.25 7.23
N SER A 253 16.30 23.21 7.93
CA SER A 253 16.20 22.42 9.16
C SER A 253 15.40 21.15 8.94
N VAL A 254 16.11 20.03 8.75
CA VAL A 254 15.54 18.69 8.53
C VAL A 254 15.26 17.92 9.83
N SER A 255 15.04 18.65 10.93
CA SER A 255 14.71 18.09 12.25
C SER A 255 13.46 17.21 12.20
N PRO A 256 13.41 16.09 12.96
CA PRO A 256 12.22 15.23 13.04
C PRO A 256 10.97 15.95 13.55
N ALA A 257 11.13 17.06 14.29
CA ALA A 257 10.02 17.80 14.92
C ALA A 257 8.98 18.31 13.90
N ARG A 258 9.41 18.76 12.72
CA ARG A 258 8.50 19.28 11.67
C ARG A 258 7.50 18.23 11.23
N ARG A 259 8.00 17.04 10.90
CA ARG A 259 7.17 15.93 10.48
C ARG A 259 6.33 15.38 11.63
N ALA A 260 6.89 15.31 12.84
CA ALA A 260 6.14 14.85 14.01
C ALA A 260 4.95 15.76 14.32
N TYR A 261 5.13 17.08 14.22
CA TYR A 261 4.05 18.04 14.42
C TYR A 261 3.02 18.00 13.28
N LEU A 262 3.46 17.86 12.02
CA LEU A 262 2.57 17.62 10.88
C LEU A 262 1.69 16.37 11.10
N GLU A 263 2.30 15.24 11.45
CA GLU A 263 1.58 13.98 11.70
C GLU A 263 0.69 14.04 12.96
N TYR A 264 0.98 14.94 13.92
CA TYR A 264 0.15 15.18 15.10
C TYR A 264 -1.04 16.11 14.83
N ARG A 265 -0.81 17.18 14.05
CA ARG A 265 -1.81 18.23 13.83
C ARG A 265 -2.92 17.79 12.88
N TYR A 266 -2.60 16.90 11.95
CA TYR A 266 -3.48 16.47 10.87
C TYR A 266 -3.75 14.96 10.88
N GLY A 267 -4.87 14.57 10.27
CA GLY A 267 -5.15 13.18 9.94
C GLY A 267 -4.34 12.71 8.73
N THR A 268 -3.50 11.69 8.89
CA THR A 268 -2.68 11.15 7.79
C THR A 268 -3.52 10.27 6.87
N ILE A 269 -3.53 10.54 5.57
CA ILE A 269 -4.17 9.67 4.55
C ILE A 269 -3.11 8.76 3.90
N LYS A 270 -2.01 9.35 3.42
CA LYS A 270 -0.88 8.64 2.81
C LYS A 270 0.44 9.11 3.39
N SER A 271 1.34 8.16 3.58
CA SER A 271 2.73 8.42 3.93
C SER A 271 3.60 7.55 3.04
N TYR A 272 4.72 8.07 2.56
CA TYR A 272 5.74 7.34 1.82
C TYR A 272 7.12 7.88 2.15
N ASN A 273 8.08 6.97 2.36
CA ASN A 273 9.46 7.33 2.69
C ASN A 273 10.37 6.86 1.55
N GLY A 274 11.09 7.80 0.94
CA GLY A 274 11.99 7.55 -0.17
C GLY A 274 13.42 7.97 0.13
N ARG A 275 14.34 7.56 -0.76
CA ARG A 275 15.75 7.95 -0.72
C ARG A 275 16.17 8.46 -2.09
N ASN A 276 16.73 9.66 -2.14
CA ASN A 276 17.32 10.20 -3.36
C ASN A 276 18.70 9.61 -3.57
N GLN A 277 18.92 9.01 -4.74
CA GLN A 277 20.22 8.53 -5.18
C GLN A 277 20.92 9.68 -5.91
N PHE A 278 21.93 10.29 -5.28
CA PHE A 278 22.77 11.31 -5.91
C PHE A 278 23.93 10.67 -6.69
N LEU A 279 24.71 11.47 -7.44
CA LEU A 279 25.79 11.08 -8.37
C LEU A 279 26.79 10.03 -7.86
N PHE A 280 26.89 9.81 -6.54
CA PHE A 280 27.57 8.67 -5.93
C PHE A 280 26.55 7.72 -5.26
N PRO A 281 25.97 6.76 -6.01
CA PRO A 281 24.82 5.93 -5.58
C PRO A 281 25.07 5.04 -4.34
N PHE A 282 26.33 4.88 -3.93
CA PHE A 282 26.75 4.03 -2.82
C PHE A 282 27.08 4.77 -1.52
N ILE A 283 27.24 6.10 -1.53
CA ILE A 283 27.77 6.85 -0.36
C ILE A 283 26.73 7.83 0.22
N VAL A 284 25.88 8.45 -0.61
CA VAL A 284 25.05 9.58 -0.18
C VAL A 284 23.59 9.40 -0.63
N ARG A 285 22.70 9.04 0.32
CA ARG A 285 21.26 8.85 0.08
C ARG A 285 20.44 9.80 0.95
N ILE A 286 19.88 10.85 0.35
CA ILE A 286 19.11 11.86 1.09
C ILE A 286 17.71 11.32 1.39
N PRO A 287 17.30 11.19 2.67
CA PRO A 287 15.90 10.93 3.06
C PRO A 287 14.95 12.00 2.57
N TYR A 288 13.84 11.58 1.95
CA TYR A 288 12.67 12.43 1.76
C TYR A 288 11.40 11.65 2.09
N TYR A 289 10.34 12.38 2.38
CA TYR A 289 9.02 11.81 2.56
C TYR A 289 8.00 12.49 1.65
N VAL A 290 6.95 11.76 1.31
CA VAL A 290 5.72 12.30 0.74
C VAL A 290 4.61 11.98 1.71
N TRP A 291 3.82 12.97 2.06
CA TRP A 291 2.72 12.86 2.99
C TRP A 291 1.50 13.57 2.43
N LEU A 292 0.34 12.96 2.58
CA LEU A 292 -0.95 13.52 2.25
C LEU A 292 -1.85 13.36 3.46
N GLY A 293 -2.50 14.42 3.88
CA GLY A 293 -3.45 14.38 4.98
C GLY A 293 -4.59 15.37 4.83
N ARG A 294 -5.40 15.44 5.87
CA ARG A 294 -6.60 16.28 5.97
C ARG A 294 -6.78 16.81 7.40
N PRO A 295 -7.63 17.84 7.62
CA PRO A 295 -7.93 18.34 8.96
C PRO A 295 -8.46 17.23 9.88
N ARG A 296 -8.12 17.29 11.17
CA ARG A 296 -8.64 16.34 12.18
C ARG A 296 -10.15 16.49 12.42
N ALA A 297 -10.70 17.66 12.13
CA ALA A 297 -12.11 17.99 12.33
C ALA A 297 -13.05 17.30 11.32
N CYS A 298 -12.53 16.55 10.35
CA CYS A 298 -13.36 15.85 9.38
C CYS A 298 -14.24 14.76 10.02
N ASP A 299 -15.38 14.46 9.39
CA ASP A 299 -16.22 13.34 9.82
C ASP A 299 -15.52 11.98 9.58
N VAL A 300 -15.24 11.27 10.68
CA VAL A 300 -14.66 9.92 10.68
C VAL A 300 -15.64 8.85 11.18
N SER A 301 -16.88 9.23 11.48
CA SER A 301 -17.88 8.40 12.18
C SER A 301 -18.10 7.05 11.50
N ARG A 302 -18.17 7.06 10.16
CA ARG A 302 -18.42 5.84 9.39
C ARG A 302 -17.22 4.88 9.39
N LEU A 303 -16.00 5.41 9.45
CA LEU A 303 -14.78 4.62 9.55
C LEU A 303 -14.61 4.05 10.96
N CYS A 304 -14.94 4.82 12.00
CA CYS A 304 -15.04 4.29 13.37
C CYS A 304 -16.04 3.14 13.45
N HIS A 305 -17.25 3.29 12.89
CA HIS A 305 -18.24 2.21 12.82
C HIS A 305 -17.71 0.98 12.07
N ALA A 306 -17.00 1.17 10.95
CA ALA A 306 -16.41 0.07 10.20
C ALA A 306 -15.33 -0.68 10.99
N PHE A 307 -14.54 0.04 11.78
CA PHE A 307 -13.51 -0.53 12.62
C PHE A 307 -14.07 -1.26 13.83
N GLU A 308 -14.91 -0.59 14.63
CA GLU A 308 -15.38 -1.06 15.93
C GLU A 308 -16.47 -2.12 15.80
N ILE A 309 -17.47 -1.88 14.95
CA ILE A 309 -18.67 -2.72 14.84
C ILE A 309 -18.49 -3.75 13.74
N GLU A 310 -18.26 -3.31 12.50
CA GLU A 310 -18.17 -4.23 11.35
C GLU A 310 -16.88 -5.05 11.34
N GLY A 311 -15.80 -4.51 11.92
CA GLY A 311 -14.54 -5.20 12.10
C GLY A 311 -14.49 -6.04 13.38
N GLY A 312 -15.48 -5.97 14.26
CA GLY A 312 -15.48 -6.66 15.55
C GLY A 312 -14.30 -6.24 16.45
N ASN A 313 -14.00 -4.94 16.53
CA ASN A 313 -12.95 -4.40 17.40
C ASN A 313 -13.54 -3.66 18.61
N LEU A 314 -14.63 -4.17 19.18
CA LEU A 314 -15.32 -3.58 20.34
C LEU A 314 -14.41 -3.47 21.59
N ILE A 315 -13.35 -4.28 21.65
CA ILE A 315 -12.28 -4.20 22.65
C ILE A 315 -11.07 -3.58 21.94
N GLY A 316 -11.08 -2.26 21.78
CA GLY A 316 -10.17 -1.51 20.92
C GLY A 316 -8.68 -1.78 21.19
N ASN A 317 -8.02 -2.47 20.25
CA ASN A 317 -6.59 -2.80 20.33
C ASN A 317 -5.71 -1.99 19.35
N CYS A 318 -6.30 -1.14 18.48
CA CYS A 318 -5.56 -0.48 17.39
C CYS A 318 -5.69 1.05 17.29
N SER A 319 -6.46 1.69 18.17
CA SER A 319 -6.31 3.14 18.44
C SER A 319 -5.26 3.32 19.51
N PRO A 320 -4.41 4.37 19.50
CA PRO A 320 -3.62 4.70 20.66
C PRO A 320 -4.59 4.90 21.81
N VAL A 321 -4.67 3.90 22.70
CA VAL A 321 -5.47 3.99 23.92
C VAL A 321 -4.99 5.28 24.57
N PRO A 322 -5.89 6.22 24.95
CA PRO A 322 -5.52 7.23 25.92
C PRO A 322 -4.82 6.44 27.03
N PHE A 323 -3.61 6.86 27.43
CA PHE A 323 -2.91 6.26 28.56
C PHE A 323 -3.98 5.87 29.56
N LYS A 324 -4.12 4.57 29.89
CA LYS A 324 -5.01 4.12 30.97
C LYS A 324 -4.83 5.18 32.04
N VAL A 325 -5.88 5.96 32.33
CA VAL A 325 -5.86 6.88 33.45
C VAL A 325 -5.48 5.98 34.60
N ALA A 326 -4.20 6.04 34.98
CA ALA A 326 -3.62 5.11 35.94
C ALA A 326 -4.50 5.26 37.15
N GLY A 327 -5.27 4.21 37.46
CA GLY A 327 -6.58 4.30 38.10
C GLY A 327 -6.73 5.62 38.82
N ALA A 328 -7.54 6.53 38.27
CA ALA A 328 -8.12 7.55 39.10
C ALA A 328 -8.84 6.74 40.18
N LYS A 329 -8.16 6.51 41.31
CA LYS A 329 -8.82 6.45 42.60
C LYS A 329 -9.78 7.60 42.51
N ASP A 330 -11.06 7.34 42.72
CA ASP A 330 -12.06 8.36 42.90
C ASP A 330 -11.54 9.35 43.96
N ILE A 331 -10.75 10.33 43.54
CA ILE A 331 -10.54 11.54 44.28
C ILE A 331 -11.84 12.25 44.01
N VAL A 332 -12.83 11.92 44.83
CA VAL A 332 -14.00 12.74 45.06
C VAL A 332 -13.44 14.07 45.54
N VAL A 333 -13.14 14.96 44.60
CA VAL A 333 -12.87 16.36 44.91
C VAL A 333 -14.17 16.84 45.55
N PRO A 334 -14.16 17.32 46.81
CA PRO A 334 -15.38 17.83 47.43
C PRO A 334 -15.97 18.89 46.50
N PHE A 335 -17.28 18.84 46.29
CA PHE A 335 -17.98 19.84 45.52
C PHE A 335 -17.77 21.19 46.21
N LEU A 336 -16.90 22.03 45.64
CA LEU A 336 -16.73 23.41 46.06
C LEU A 336 -17.97 24.16 45.56
N GLU A 337 -18.90 24.46 46.46
CA GLU A 337 -20.01 25.39 46.20
C GLU A 337 -19.43 26.78 45.95
N ILE A 338 -19.04 27.03 44.70
CA ILE A 338 -18.78 28.38 44.21
C ILE A 338 -20.17 29.02 44.05
N GLY A 339 -20.51 29.92 44.97
CA GLY A 339 -21.77 30.66 44.94
C GLY A 339 -21.96 31.44 43.63
N GLU A 340 -23.20 31.89 43.38
CA GLU A 340 -23.56 32.59 42.14
C GLU A 340 -22.61 33.78 41.87
N PRO A 341 -22.11 33.92 40.63
CA PRO A 341 -21.17 34.96 40.28
C PRO A 341 -21.78 36.34 40.54
N ALA A 342 -21.06 37.20 41.25
CA ALA A 342 -21.49 38.55 41.62
C ALA A 342 -21.74 39.49 40.41
N VAL A 343 -21.48 39.02 39.19
CA VAL A 343 -21.71 39.75 37.94
C VAL A 343 -22.38 38.79 36.96
N PRO A 344 -23.57 39.11 36.41
CA PRO A 344 -24.18 38.30 35.36
C PRO A 344 -23.32 38.39 34.10
N LEU A 345 -22.60 37.30 33.80
CA LEU A 345 -21.89 37.16 32.54
C LEU A 345 -22.91 36.89 31.43
N PRO A 346 -22.91 37.65 30.32
CA PRO A 346 -23.76 37.34 29.19
C PRO A 346 -23.40 35.94 28.67
N VAL A 347 -24.40 35.08 28.55
CA VAL A 347 -24.27 33.74 27.97
C VAL A 347 -23.99 33.90 26.48
N SER A 348 -22.73 34.18 26.13
CA SER A 348 -22.23 33.85 24.80
C SER A 348 -22.29 32.33 24.71
N GLN A 349 -22.87 31.80 23.63
CA GLN A 349 -22.75 30.40 23.28
C GLN A 349 -21.27 30.12 22.99
N SER A 350 -20.47 29.95 24.05
CA SER A 350 -19.11 29.46 23.96
C SER A 350 -19.23 28.07 23.35
N ARG A 351 -18.91 27.95 22.05
CA ARG A 351 -18.54 26.67 21.44
C ARG A 351 -17.57 26.03 22.43
N VAL A 352 -18.00 24.94 23.08
CA VAL A 352 -17.14 24.19 23.99
C VAL A 352 -15.93 23.78 23.17
N LEU A 353 -14.81 24.45 23.39
CA LEU A 353 -13.58 24.21 22.65
C LEU A 353 -12.96 22.96 23.28
N VAL A 354 -13.45 21.80 22.86
CA VAL A 354 -12.89 20.51 23.25
C VAL A 354 -11.50 20.43 22.61
N VAL A 355 -10.46 20.79 23.38
CA VAL A 355 -9.08 20.56 22.98
C VAL A 355 -8.82 19.06 23.12
N ASP A 356 -8.93 18.34 22.01
CA ASP A 356 -8.59 16.93 21.97
C ASP A 356 -7.05 16.77 22.03
N VAL A 357 -6.54 16.51 23.23
CA VAL A 357 -5.10 16.30 23.49
C VAL A 357 -4.66 14.87 23.07
N THR A 358 -5.53 14.07 22.45
CA THR A 358 -5.16 12.73 22.01
C THR A 358 -4.37 12.74 20.69
N PRO A 359 -3.46 11.77 20.48
CA PRO A 359 -2.86 11.54 19.17
C PRO A 359 -3.94 11.27 18.12
N PRO A 360 -3.73 11.66 16.85
CA PRO A 360 -4.72 11.39 15.82
C PRO A 360 -4.95 9.88 15.66
N LEU A 361 -6.15 9.54 15.19
CA LEU A 361 -6.51 8.19 14.78
C LEU A 361 -5.57 7.65 13.68
N SER A 362 -5.62 6.35 13.44
CA SER A 362 -4.81 5.71 12.40
C SER A 362 -5.16 6.23 11.00
N SER A 363 -4.26 5.99 10.04
CA SER A 363 -4.49 6.44 8.66
C SER A 363 -5.78 5.90 8.01
N PHE A 364 -6.26 4.76 8.49
CA PHE A 364 -7.56 4.19 8.10
C PHE A 364 -8.72 5.17 8.29
N HIS A 365 -8.75 5.88 9.41
CA HIS A 365 -9.87 6.75 9.81
C HIS A 365 -9.97 8.03 8.98
N TYR A 366 -8.92 8.39 8.26
CA TYR A 366 -8.88 9.60 7.45
C TYR A 366 -8.99 9.31 5.94
N GLN A 367 -9.12 8.04 5.54
CA GLN A 367 -9.31 7.68 4.14
C GLN A 367 -10.59 8.27 3.56
N ILE A 368 -10.59 8.55 2.27
CA ILE A 368 -11.72 9.23 1.60
C ILE A 368 -12.88 8.26 1.33
N ARG A 369 -12.59 6.97 1.07
CA ARG A 369 -13.61 6.04 0.59
C ARG A 369 -13.63 4.69 1.31
N ASN A 370 -12.62 3.87 1.05
CA ASN A 370 -12.74 2.44 1.29
C ASN A 370 -12.42 2.04 2.72
N ARG A 371 -13.02 0.94 3.15
CA ARG A 371 -13.07 0.50 4.55
C ARG A 371 -12.55 -0.92 4.74
N TRP A 372 -11.87 -1.46 3.74
CA TRP A 372 -11.53 -2.88 3.68
C TRP A 372 -10.42 -3.24 4.65
N ARG A 373 -9.30 -2.51 4.61
CA ARG A 373 -8.09 -2.82 5.37
C ARG A 373 -8.16 -2.23 6.77
N LEU A 374 -8.48 -3.06 7.76
CA LEU A 374 -8.53 -2.62 9.15
C LEU A 374 -7.11 -2.24 9.65
N PRO A 375 -7.02 -1.24 10.55
CA PRO A 375 -5.73 -0.82 11.09
C PRO A 375 -5.10 -1.93 11.93
N TYR A 376 -3.78 -2.05 11.84
CA TYR A 376 -2.99 -3.00 12.63
C TYR A 376 -1.65 -2.37 12.99
N TYR A 377 -1.02 -2.87 14.05
CA TYR A 377 0.33 -2.48 14.42
C TYR A 377 1.35 -3.47 13.86
N ASP A 378 2.50 -2.97 13.42
CA ASP A 378 3.63 -3.83 13.04
C ASP A 378 4.13 -4.63 14.25
N ASN A 379 3.92 -5.95 14.21
CA ASN A 379 4.48 -6.91 15.14
C ASN A 379 5.86 -7.36 14.61
N PRO A 380 6.86 -7.65 15.47
CA PRO A 380 8.12 -8.28 15.07
C PRO A 380 7.98 -9.42 14.05
N ILE A 381 6.98 -10.28 14.17
CA ILE A 381 6.73 -11.40 13.25
C ILE A 381 6.44 -10.93 11.81
N HIS A 382 5.89 -9.73 11.63
CA HIS A 382 5.66 -9.17 10.30
C HIS A 382 6.97 -8.90 9.55
N LYS A 383 8.08 -8.68 10.25
CA LYS A 383 9.40 -8.46 9.63
C LYS A 383 9.99 -9.73 9.03
N ASP A 384 9.52 -10.90 9.47
CA ASP A 384 9.94 -12.18 8.92
C ASP A 384 9.29 -12.43 7.55
N PHE A 385 8.13 -11.82 7.28
CA PHE A 385 7.47 -11.84 5.98
C PHE A 385 7.99 -10.73 5.07
N ARG A 386 8.90 -11.08 4.16
CA ARG A 386 9.43 -10.11 3.17
C ARG A 386 8.47 -9.85 2.00
N THR A 387 7.55 -10.77 1.72
CA THR A 387 6.62 -10.75 0.59
C THR A 387 5.44 -11.69 0.85
N PHE A 388 4.42 -11.67 -0.01
CA PHE A 388 3.31 -12.64 0.00
C PHE A 388 3.84 -14.06 -0.25
N ILE A 389 3.25 -15.02 0.46
CA ILE A 389 3.59 -16.45 0.30
C ILE A 389 2.99 -16.97 -1.00
N TYR A 390 1.70 -16.68 -1.20
CA TYR A 390 0.91 -17.14 -2.33
C TYR A 390 0.44 -15.95 -3.17
N SER A 391 0.74 -15.95 -4.47
CA SER A 391 0.23 -14.96 -5.44
C SER A 391 -1.17 -15.30 -5.98
N PHE A 392 -1.65 -16.52 -5.72
CA PHE A 392 -2.97 -17.06 -6.05
C PHE A 392 -3.35 -18.11 -4.99
N THR A 393 -4.63 -18.38 -4.82
CA THR A 393 -5.13 -19.39 -3.87
C THR A 393 -5.09 -20.79 -4.50
N TRP A 394 -4.71 -21.80 -3.73
CA TRP A 394 -4.62 -23.21 -4.16
C TRP A 394 -5.78 -24.05 -3.62
N GLU A 395 -6.99 -23.57 -3.85
CA GLU A 395 -8.25 -24.18 -3.42
C GLU A 395 -9.32 -23.84 -4.45
N ASP A 396 -10.16 -24.80 -4.84
CA ASP A 396 -11.22 -24.54 -5.81
C ASP A 396 -12.48 -23.94 -5.16
N PRO A 397 -12.76 -22.63 -5.33
CA PRO A 397 -13.95 -22.02 -4.75
C PRO A 397 -15.24 -22.53 -5.40
N MET A 398 -15.18 -23.15 -6.58
CA MET A 398 -16.37 -23.73 -7.21
C MET A 398 -16.88 -24.94 -6.44
N GLU A 399 -15.98 -25.73 -5.84
CA GLU A 399 -16.36 -26.84 -4.97
C GLU A 399 -16.96 -26.32 -3.67
N ASP A 400 -16.36 -25.28 -3.08
CA ASP A 400 -16.87 -24.63 -1.87
C ASP A 400 -18.31 -24.14 -2.04
N MET A 401 -18.63 -23.53 -3.18
CA MET A 401 -19.97 -23.01 -3.47
C MET A 401 -21.07 -24.09 -3.54
N LYS A 402 -20.72 -25.37 -3.77
CA LYS A 402 -21.69 -26.48 -3.74
C LYS A 402 -22.21 -26.76 -2.33
N HIS A 403 -21.40 -26.47 -1.31
CA HIS A 403 -21.66 -26.86 0.07
C HIS A 403 -21.91 -25.67 1.00
N LEU A 404 -21.32 -24.50 0.73
CA LEU A 404 -21.43 -23.32 1.59
C LEU A 404 -22.86 -22.77 1.69
N GLN A 405 -23.74 -22.99 0.70
CA GLN A 405 -25.12 -22.50 0.71
C GLN A 405 -25.20 -21.00 1.10
N LEU A 406 -24.40 -20.18 0.42
CA LEU A 406 -24.26 -18.76 0.75
C LEU A 406 -25.46 -17.94 0.24
N THR A 407 -25.80 -16.93 1.03
CA THR A 407 -26.84 -15.93 0.81
C THR A 407 -26.31 -14.54 1.15
N GLN A 408 -27.12 -13.50 0.89
CA GLN A 408 -26.76 -12.11 1.20
C GLN A 408 -26.79 -11.78 2.70
N GLU A 409 -27.39 -12.65 3.52
CA GLU A 409 -27.44 -12.51 4.98
C GLU A 409 -26.24 -13.17 5.67
N ASP A 410 -25.43 -13.92 4.92
CA ASP A 410 -24.32 -14.65 5.49
C ASP A 410 -23.14 -13.73 5.83
N SER A 411 -22.52 -14.01 6.98
CA SER A 411 -21.26 -13.41 7.42
C SER A 411 -20.21 -14.49 7.53
N MET A 412 -19.12 -14.30 6.78
CA MET A 412 -18.10 -15.32 6.55
C MET A 412 -16.79 -14.98 7.22
N PHE A 413 -16.07 -16.01 7.69
CA PHE A 413 -14.69 -15.92 8.12
C PHE A 413 -13.81 -16.81 7.25
N VAL A 414 -12.84 -16.22 6.57
CA VAL A 414 -11.97 -16.91 5.61
C VAL A 414 -10.52 -16.47 5.78
N ILE A 415 -9.58 -17.37 5.51
CA ILE A 415 -8.17 -16.99 5.40
C ILE A 415 -7.98 -16.17 4.12
N THR A 416 -7.22 -15.06 4.21
CA THR A 416 -7.06 -14.11 3.09
C THR A 416 -6.37 -14.79 1.91
N SER A 417 -5.24 -15.48 2.15
CA SER A 417 -4.42 -16.05 1.08
C SER A 417 -4.14 -14.98 0.00
N ALA A 418 -4.35 -15.26 -1.28
CA ALA A 418 -4.26 -14.26 -2.34
C ALA A 418 -5.56 -13.46 -2.57
N GLY A 419 -6.62 -13.75 -1.82
CA GLY A 419 -7.93 -13.11 -1.94
C GLY A 419 -8.86 -13.68 -3.01
N ASP A 420 -8.44 -14.72 -3.74
CA ASP A 420 -9.16 -15.23 -4.91
C ASP A 420 -10.52 -15.84 -4.54
N ASN A 421 -10.54 -16.68 -3.49
CA ASN A 421 -11.77 -17.33 -3.01
C ASN A 421 -12.75 -16.31 -2.44
N ALA A 422 -12.26 -15.35 -1.66
CA ALA A 422 -13.09 -14.29 -1.09
C ALA A 422 -13.77 -13.44 -2.20
N LEU A 423 -13.04 -13.10 -3.26
CA LEU A 423 -13.60 -12.44 -4.45
C LEU A 423 -14.63 -13.32 -5.16
N HIS A 424 -14.37 -14.63 -5.26
CA HIS A 424 -15.33 -15.58 -5.84
C HIS A 424 -16.66 -15.61 -5.06
N TYR A 425 -16.60 -15.66 -3.73
CA TYR A 425 -17.79 -15.64 -2.87
C TYR A 425 -18.57 -14.33 -3.01
N ALA A 426 -17.87 -13.19 -3.09
CA ALA A 426 -18.50 -11.90 -3.31
C ALA A 426 -19.23 -11.84 -4.66
N ILE A 427 -18.65 -12.39 -5.72
CA ILE A 427 -19.30 -12.46 -7.04
C ILE A 427 -20.54 -13.36 -7.02
N ARG A 428 -20.42 -14.56 -6.43
CA ARG A 428 -21.48 -15.58 -6.51
C ARG A 428 -22.64 -15.34 -5.58
N ALA A 429 -22.38 -14.91 -4.35
CA ALA A 429 -23.39 -14.87 -3.29
C ALA A 429 -23.65 -13.47 -2.72
N ARG A 430 -22.70 -12.54 -2.85
CA ARG A 430 -22.74 -11.20 -2.25
C ARG A 430 -23.09 -11.26 -0.74
N PRO A 431 -22.32 -12.03 0.07
CA PRO A 431 -22.55 -12.11 1.51
C PRO A 431 -22.48 -10.74 2.17
N GLN A 432 -23.09 -10.61 3.34
CA GLN A 432 -23.16 -9.35 4.08
C GLN A 432 -21.76 -8.85 4.46
N ILE A 433 -20.93 -9.75 5.01
CA ILE A 433 -19.55 -9.47 5.42
C ILE A 433 -18.66 -10.68 5.10
N ILE A 434 -17.45 -10.41 4.62
CA ILE A 434 -16.36 -11.40 4.50
C ILE A 434 -15.16 -10.92 5.32
N HIS A 435 -14.94 -11.53 6.48
CA HIS A 435 -13.73 -11.34 7.27
C HIS A 435 -12.60 -12.17 6.66
N CYS A 436 -11.64 -11.48 6.02
CA CYS A 436 -10.43 -12.06 5.48
C CYS A 436 -9.31 -11.90 6.50
N VAL A 437 -8.75 -12.98 7.03
CA VAL A 437 -7.70 -12.95 8.07
C VAL A 437 -6.37 -13.46 7.53
N ASP A 438 -5.27 -12.78 7.84
CA ASP A 438 -3.92 -13.29 7.56
C ASP A 438 -2.89 -12.61 8.46
N MET A 439 -1.96 -13.41 9.01
CA MET A 439 -0.86 -12.89 9.81
C MET A 439 0.22 -12.22 8.94
N ASN A 440 0.33 -12.61 7.67
CA ASN A 440 1.24 -11.96 6.72
C ASN A 440 0.57 -10.70 6.13
N PRO A 441 1.05 -9.49 6.44
CA PRO A 441 0.46 -8.26 5.91
C PRO A 441 0.48 -8.19 4.37
N CYS A 442 1.44 -8.86 3.72
CA CYS A 442 1.58 -8.84 2.27
C CYS A 442 0.39 -9.50 1.55
N GLN A 443 -0.26 -10.48 2.18
CA GLN A 443 -1.47 -11.11 1.64
C GLN A 443 -2.65 -10.14 1.65
N GLY A 444 -2.80 -9.40 2.75
CA GLY A 444 -3.74 -8.30 2.83
C GLY A 444 -3.46 -7.18 1.83
N HIS A 445 -2.18 -6.82 1.61
CA HIS A 445 -1.80 -5.85 0.59
C HIS A 445 -2.17 -6.29 -0.83
N LEU A 446 -2.11 -7.59 -1.12
CA LEU A 446 -2.51 -8.15 -2.42
C LEU A 446 -4.01 -8.13 -2.64
N LEU A 447 -4.81 -8.61 -1.68
CA LEU A 447 -6.26 -8.51 -1.79
C LEU A 447 -6.71 -7.05 -1.88
N GLU A 448 -6.13 -6.16 -1.08
CA GLU A 448 -6.43 -4.72 -1.13
C GLU A 448 -6.07 -4.10 -2.50
N LEU A 449 -4.95 -4.51 -3.13
CA LEU A 449 -4.61 -4.07 -4.48
C LEU A 449 -5.64 -4.54 -5.52
N LYS A 450 -6.11 -5.80 -5.42
CA LYS A 450 -7.17 -6.31 -6.31
C LYS A 450 -8.46 -5.51 -6.16
N LEU A 451 -8.93 -5.30 -4.93
CA LEU A 451 -10.13 -4.52 -4.63
C LEU A 451 -10.01 -3.07 -5.13
N ALA A 452 -8.87 -2.41 -4.85
CA ALA A 452 -8.63 -1.04 -5.27
C ALA A 452 -8.55 -0.91 -6.80
N SER A 453 -8.00 -1.92 -7.47
CA SER A 453 -7.90 -1.96 -8.93
C SER A 453 -9.25 -2.16 -9.60
N VAL A 454 -10.12 -3.03 -9.05
CA VAL A 454 -11.52 -3.17 -9.52
C VAL A 454 -12.26 -1.84 -9.41
N GLN A 455 -12.03 -1.09 -8.33
CA GLN A 455 -12.67 0.20 -8.11
C GLN A 455 -12.18 1.30 -9.06
N ALA A 456 -10.89 1.27 -9.42
CA ALA A 456 -10.18 2.40 -10.05
C ALA A 456 -9.93 2.25 -11.56
N LEU A 457 -9.72 1.03 -12.02
CA LEU A 457 -9.25 0.74 -13.37
C LEU A 457 -10.40 0.32 -14.27
N ASP A 458 -10.19 0.32 -15.58
CA ASP A 458 -11.02 -0.42 -16.52
C ASP A 458 -10.60 -1.91 -16.53
N TYR A 459 -11.34 -2.73 -17.28
CA TYR A 459 -11.09 -4.17 -17.30
C TYR A 459 -9.77 -4.50 -17.97
N GLU A 460 -9.37 -3.72 -18.97
CA GLU A 460 -8.18 -3.92 -19.78
C GLU A 460 -6.92 -3.73 -18.92
N ASP A 461 -6.80 -2.60 -18.20
CA ASP A 461 -5.71 -2.37 -17.25
C ASP A 461 -5.76 -3.43 -16.12
N TYR A 462 -6.96 -3.80 -15.65
CA TYR A 462 -7.15 -4.80 -14.59
C TYR A 462 -6.68 -6.20 -15.00
N PHE A 463 -7.05 -6.65 -16.21
CA PHE A 463 -6.67 -7.94 -16.75
C PHE A 463 -5.19 -7.99 -17.11
N LEU A 464 -4.59 -6.89 -17.56
CA LEU A 464 -3.13 -6.85 -17.72
C LEU A 464 -2.41 -7.10 -16.39
N LEU A 465 -2.86 -6.46 -15.30
CA LEU A 465 -2.26 -6.64 -13.98
C LEU A 465 -2.38 -8.08 -13.47
N PHE A 466 -3.59 -8.64 -13.46
CA PHE A 466 -3.85 -9.92 -12.78
C PHE A 466 -4.13 -11.09 -13.72
N GLY A 467 -4.61 -10.86 -14.94
CA GLY A 467 -4.66 -11.91 -15.98
C GLY A 467 -3.26 -12.22 -16.51
N CYS A 468 -2.65 -11.23 -17.15
CA CYS A 468 -1.31 -11.38 -17.74
C CYS A 468 -0.19 -11.36 -16.69
N GLY A 469 -0.43 -10.82 -15.50
CA GLY A 469 0.60 -10.66 -14.48
C GLY A 469 1.60 -9.54 -14.81
N GLN A 470 1.33 -8.69 -15.79
CA GLN A 470 2.29 -7.72 -16.32
C GLN A 470 1.61 -6.42 -16.74
N HIS A 471 2.17 -5.29 -16.33
CA HIS A 471 1.65 -3.99 -16.74
C HIS A 471 2.78 -2.96 -16.89
N PRO A 472 2.95 -2.33 -18.08
CA PRO A 472 4.09 -1.45 -18.36
C PRO A 472 4.11 -0.18 -17.49
N ASN A 473 2.93 0.29 -17.07
CA ASN A 473 2.76 1.55 -16.33
C ASN A 473 2.17 1.37 -14.91
N PHE A 474 2.41 0.23 -14.24
CA PHE A 474 1.80 -0.04 -12.93
C PHE A 474 2.05 1.08 -11.91
N ARG A 475 3.29 1.59 -11.83
CA ARG A 475 3.65 2.69 -10.92
C ARG A 475 2.78 3.93 -11.13
N HIS A 476 2.52 4.28 -12.38
CA HIS A 476 1.69 5.44 -12.71
C HIS A 476 0.23 5.21 -12.30
N LEU A 477 -0.32 4.02 -12.59
CA LEU A 477 -1.69 3.66 -12.16
C LEU A 477 -1.82 3.66 -10.64
N LEU A 478 -0.80 3.14 -9.94
CA LEU A 478 -0.74 3.10 -8.49
C LEU A 478 -0.88 4.50 -7.88
N ASP A 479 -0.15 5.48 -8.41
CA ASP A 479 -0.17 6.86 -7.93
C ASP A 479 -1.45 7.62 -8.31
N SER A 480 -1.83 7.52 -9.58
CA SER A 480 -2.83 8.39 -10.20
C SER A 480 -4.27 7.89 -10.11
N LYS A 481 -4.49 6.57 -10.05
CA LYS A 481 -5.84 5.96 -10.06
C LYS A 481 -6.12 5.12 -8.82
N ILE A 482 -5.19 4.25 -8.40
CA ILE A 482 -5.43 3.24 -7.36
C ILE A 482 -5.28 3.84 -5.95
N SER A 483 -4.35 4.79 -5.77
CA SER A 483 -4.00 5.32 -4.44
C SER A 483 -5.17 5.78 -3.55
N PRO A 484 -6.26 6.42 -4.05
CA PRO A 484 -7.36 6.88 -3.20
C PRO A 484 -8.16 5.75 -2.53
N TYR A 485 -8.05 4.54 -3.07
CA TYR A 485 -8.86 3.37 -2.71
C TYR A 485 -8.12 2.36 -1.84
N MET A 486 -6.87 2.65 -1.51
CA MET A 486 -5.95 1.76 -0.80
C MET A 486 -5.55 2.38 0.54
N SER A 487 -5.06 1.56 1.48
CA SER A 487 -4.45 2.02 2.72
C SER A 487 -3.09 2.70 2.51
N SER A 488 -2.64 3.46 3.49
CA SER A 488 -1.28 4.05 3.49
C SER A 488 -0.22 2.95 3.42
N VAL A 489 -0.39 1.87 4.20
CA VAL A 489 0.60 0.80 4.31
C VAL A 489 0.71 -0.03 3.03
N ALA A 490 -0.42 -0.44 2.44
CA ALA A 490 -0.39 -1.17 1.17
C ALA A 490 0.17 -0.30 0.04
N TYR A 491 -0.14 1.00 0.02
CA TYR A 491 0.45 1.92 -0.95
C TYR A 491 1.98 1.97 -0.83
N GLN A 492 2.52 2.07 0.39
CA GLN A 492 3.97 2.02 0.62
C GLN A 492 4.58 0.72 0.11
N PHE A 493 3.95 -0.43 0.42
CA PHE A 493 4.40 -1.74 -0.03
C PHE A 493 4.47 -1.82 -1.56
N TRP A 494 3.41 -1.47 -2.28
CA TRP A 494 3.37 -1.53 -3.74
C TRP A 494 4.24 -0.47 -4.41
N ARG A 495 4.47 0.66 -3.75
CA ARG A 495 5.40 1.68 -4.23
C ARG A 495 6.85 1.24 -4.17
N ILE A 496 7.22 0.48 -3.14
CA ILE A 496 8.55 -0.12 -3.02
C ILE A 496 8.69 -1.27 -4.03
N ASN A 497 7.63 -2.05 -4.22
CA ASN A 497 7.60 -3.22 -5.11
C ASN A 497 6.94 -2.93 -6.46
N ALA A 498 7.12 -1.72 -7.01
CA ALA A 498 6.45 -1.31 -8.24
C ALA A 498 6.87 -2.16 -9.47
N ASP A 499 8.02 -2.81 -9.40
CA ASP A 499 8.53 -3.69 -10.46
C ASP A 499 7.91 -5.10 -10.41
N ALA A 500 7.02 -5.41 -9.46
CA ALA A 500 6.36 -6.71 -9.35
C ALA A 500 5.58 -7.09 -10.62
N PHE A 501 5.09 -6.12 -11.39
CA PHE A 501 4.36 -6.32 -12.64
C PHE A 501 5.22 -6.07 -13.89
N SER A 502 6.55 -6.04 -13.77
CA SER A 502 7.47 -5.79 -14.89
C SER A 502 7.63 -6.99 -15.83
N THR A 503 7.53 -8.20 -15.30
CA THR A 503 7.72 -9.47 -16.04
C THR A 503 6.52 -10.39 -15.86
N SER A 504 6.42 -11.08 -14.72
CA SER A 504 5.21 -11.78 -14.29
C SER A 504 5.06 -11.67 -12.77
N PHE A 505 3.94 -11.11 -12.35
CA PHE A 505 3.51 -11.00 -10.97
C PHE A 505 3.56 -12.35 -10.24
N TYR A 506 3.11 -13.41 -10.91
CA TYR A 506 2.98 -14.75 -10.34
C TYR A 506 4.31 -15.46 -10.11
N LEU A 507 5.37 -15.04 -10.80
CA LEU A 507 6.73 -15.55 -10.61
C LEU A 507 7.47 -14.85 -9.45
N ASN A 508 6.86 -13.84 -8.82
CA ASN A 508 7.34 -13.22 -7.61
C ASN A 508 6.78 -13.90 -6.34
N GLY A 509 7.25 -13.49 -5.17
CA GLY A 509 6.84 -14.10 -3.89
C GLY A 509 7.54 -15.43 -3.61
N TYR A 510 7.12 -16.11 -2.54
CA TYR A 510 7.67 -17.41 -2.15
C TYR A 510 7.24 -18.50 -3.16
N SER A 511 5.95 -18.60 -3.48
CA SER A 511 5.44 -19.57 -4.47
C SER A 511 6.06 -19.38 -5.86
N GLY A 512 6.40 -18.15 -6.24
CA GLY A 512 7.07 -17.84 -7.50
C GLY A 512 8.45 -18.49 -7.66
N TRP A 513 9.15 -18.84 -6.56
CA TRP A 513 10.38 -19.63 -6.64
C TRP A 513 10.12 -21.06 -7.13
N ALA A 514 9.05 -21.70 -6.65
CA ALA A 514 8.66 -23.03 -7.11
C ALA A 514 8.32 -23.01 -8.61
N LEU A 515 7.56 -22.00 -9.07
CA LEU A 515 7.21 -21.85 -10.49
C LEU A 515 8.45 -21.61 -11.37
N ARG A 516 9.34 -20.70 -10.96
CA ARG A 516 10.59 -20.44 -11.67
C ARG A 516 11.49 -21.67 -11.75
N LEU A 517 11.53 -22.47 -10.68
CA LEU A 517 12.29 -23.72 -10.67
C LEU A 517 11.67 -24.77 -11.60
N ALA A 518 10.34 -24.94 -11.58
CA ALA A 518 9.65 -25.83 -12.51
C ALA A 518 9.92 -25.44 -13.96
N GLN A 519 9.82 -24.15 -14.30
CA GLN A 519 10.17 -23.62 -15.62
C GLN A 519 11.64 -23.85 -15.99
N LEU A 520 12.56 -23.80 -15.03
CA LEU A 520 13.97 -24.13 -15.25
C LEU A 520 14.13 -25.63 -15.55
N ILE A 521 13.49 -26.51 -14.77
CA ILE A 521 13.53 -27.96 -14.96
C ILE A 521 13.00 -28.33 -16.35
N PHE A 522 11.86 -27.76 -16.76
CA PHE A 522 11.30 -28.03 -18.09
C PHE A 522 12.21 -27.55 -19.23
N ARG A 523 12.86 -26.40 -19.07
CA ARG A 523 13.86 -25.90 -20.03
C ARG A 523 15.10 -26.80 -20.12
N LEU A 524 15.61 -27.26 -18.97
CA LEU A 524 16.76 -28.18 -18.92
C LEU A 524 16.42 -29.54 -19.55
N ALA A 525 15.20 -30.04 -19.34
CA ALA A 525 14.70 -31.25 -19.95
C ALA A 525 14.24 -31.07 -21.43
N ARG A 526 14.26 -29.82 -21.95
CA ARG A 526 13.82 -29.45 -23.31
C ARG A 526 12.37 -29.88 -23.61
N VAL A 527 11.50 -29.79 -22.60
CA VAL A 527 10.06 -30.08 -22.71
C VAL A 527 9.18 -28.84 -22.56
N ASP A 528 9.78 -27.65 -22.49
CA ASP A 528 9.10 -26.35 -22.37
C ASP A 528 8.07 -26.11 -23.48
N LYS A 529 8.38 -26.49 -24.73
CA LYS A 529 7.40 -26.43 -25.83
C LYS A 529 6.16 -27.29 -25.57
N TYR A 530 6.31 -28.45 -24.92
CA TYR A 530 5.20 -29.35 -24.61
C TYR A 530 4.38 -28.85 -23.43
N VAL A 531 4.96 -28.04 -22.55
CA VAL A 531 4.20 -27.33 -21.51
C VAL A 531 3.19 -26.40 -22.17
N VAL A 532 3.63 -25.58 -23.13
CA VAL A 532 2.75 -24.67 -23.88
C VAL A 532 1.72 -25.47 -24.68
N SER A 533 2.14 -26.50 -25.43
CA SER A 533 1.21 -27.34 -26.20
C SER A 533 0.16 -28.05 -25.33
N MET A 534 0.51 -28.43 -24.09
CA MET A 534 -0.46 -29.02 -23.17
C MET A 534 -1.49 -27.99 -22.70
N CYS A 535 -1.07 -26.74 -22.45
CA CYS A 535 -1.97 -25.66 -22.03
C CYS A 535 -2.86 -25.14 -23.16
N GLU A 536 -2.44 -25.34 -24.42
CA GLU A 536 -3.20 -24.92 -25.62
C GLU A 536 -4.03 -26.06 -26.25
N ALA A 537 -3.96 -27.28 -25.70
CA ALA A 537 -4.63 -28.45 -26.24
C ALA A 537 -6.17 -28.29 -26.26
N ASP A 538 -6.79 -28.66 -27.39
CA ASP A 538 -8.25 -28.55 -27.59
C ASP A 538 -9.04 -29.74 -27.03
N THR A 539 -8.39 -30.89 -26.80
CA THR A 539 -9.05 -32.10 -26.28
C THR A 539 -8.26 -32.78 -25.16
N LEU A 540 -8.98 -33.46 -24.26
CA LEU A 540 -8.38 -34.15 -23.12
C LEU A 540 -7.43 -35.27 -23.58
N GLU A 541 -7.74 -35.94 -24.69
CA GLU A 541 -6.90 -37.01 -25.24
C GLU A 541 -5.51 -36.48 -25.62
N VAL A 542 -5.46 -35.31 -26.27
CA VAL A 542 -4.20 -34.66 -26.65
C VAL A 542 -3.44 -34.20 -25.40
N GLN A 543 -4.13 -33.55 -24.45
CA GLN A 543 -3.54 -33.10 -23.19
C GLN A 543 -2.92 -34.27 -22.40
N VAL A 544 -3.66 -35.36 -22.25
CA VAL A 544 -3.22 -36.57 -21.53
C VAL A 544 -2.07 -37.26 -22.27
N ALA A 545 -2.09 -37.30 -23.60
CA ALA A 545 -0.99 -37.85 -24.38
C ALA A 545 0.32 -37.06 -24.18
N ILE A 546 0.24 -35.72 -24.17
CA ILE A 546 1.40 -34.86 -23.91
C ILE A 546 1.91 -35.06 -22.47
N TRP A 547 1.00 -35.07 -21.49
CA TRP A 547 1.32 -35.30 -20.09
C TRP A 547 2.09 -36.61 -19.89
N ARG A 548 1.52 -37.73 -20.36
CA ARG A 548 2.11 -39.06 -20.16
C ARG A 548 3.46 -39.22 -20.85
N THR A 549 3.60 -38.68 -22.06
CA THR A 549 4.81 -38.87 -22.88
C THR A 549 5.95 -37.92 -22.50
N HIS A 550 5.64 -36.66 -22.19
CA HIS A 550 6.66 -35.61 -22.09
C HIS A 550 6.85 -35.02 -20.70
N LEU A 551 5.77 -34.73 -19.97
CA LEU A 551 5.86 -33.95 -18.72
C LEU A 551 5.91 -34.83 -17.46
N ARG A 552 5.06 -35.85 -17.39
CA ARG A 552 5.00 -36.80 -16.27
C ARG A 552 6.35 -37.44 -15.95
N PRO A 553 7.16 -37.92 -16.93
CA PRO A 553 8.47 -38.53 -16.63
C PRO A 553 9.48 -37.55 -16.04
N VAL A 554 9.34 -36.25 -16.37
CA VAL A 554 10.23 -35.20 -15.87
C VAL A 554 9.87 -34.83 -14.43
N LEU A 555 8.58 -34.63 -14.14
CA LEU A 555 8.11 -34.25 -12.80
C LEU A 555 8.22 -35.38 -11.78
N LEU A 556 7.96 -36.62 -12.19
CA LEU A 556 8.06 -37.80 -11.33
C LEU A 556 9.46 -38.42 -11.31
N ASN A 557 10.47 -37.71 -11.82
CA ASN A 557 11.85 -38.15 -11.76
C ASN A 557 12.31 -38.24 -10.29
N PRO A 558 13.03 -39.31 -9.88
CA PRO A 558 13.53 -39.47 -8.51
C PRO A 558 14.26 -38.25 -7.94
N VAL A 559 15.02 -37.52 -8.75
CA VAL A 559 15.75 -36.30 -8.32
C VAL A 559 14.78 -35.17 -7.97
N VAL A 560 13.75 -34.97 -8.79
CA VAL A 560 12.73 -33.93 -8.58
C VAL A 560 11.88 -34.28 -7.35
N VAL A 561 11.50 -35.55 -7.23
CA VAL A 561 10.73 -36.05 -6.07
C VAL A 561 11.56 -35.93 -4.79
N GLU A 562 12.86 -36.19 -4.82
CA GLU A 562 13.74 -36.03 -3.66
C GLU A 562 13.86 -34.56 -3.24
N LEU A 563 13.90 -33.62 -4.20
CA LEU A 563 13.82 -32.20 -3.89
C LEU A 563 12.51 -31.83 -3.17
N LEU A 564 11.38 -32.37 -3.63
CA LEU A 564 10.07 -32.17 -2.99
C LEU A 564 10.01 -32.75 -1.57
N LYS A 565 10.84 -33.75 -1.24
CA LYS A 565 10.97 -34.25 0.14
C LYS A 565 11.71 -33.28 1.06
N SER A 566 12.45 -32.30 0.54
CA SER A 566 13.25 -31.39 1.37
C SER A 566 12.34 -30.45 2.19
N PRO A 567 12.46 -30.44 3.54
CA PRO A 567 11.69 -29.53 4.39
C PRO A 567 11.91 -28.05 4.07
N VAL A 568 13.15 -27.70 3.71
CA VAL A 568 13.53 -26.33 3.35
C VAL A 568 12.83 -25.90 2.06
N PHE A 569 12.66 -26.82 1.11
CA PHE A 569 11.96 -26.56 -0.14
C PHE A 569 10.45 -26.43 0.10
N CYS A 570 9.84 -27.37 0.84
CA CYS A 570 8.43 -27.33 1.19
C CYS A 570 8.04 -26.00 1.85
N TRP A 571 8.81 -25.54 2.84
CA TRP A 571 8.50 -24.27 3.51
C TRP A 571 8.76 -23.05 2.62
N ASN A 572 9.96 -22.91 2.05
CA ASN A 572 10.34 -21.66 1.37
C ASN A 572 9.75 -21.53 -0.05
N ALA A 573 9.35 -22.63 -0.69
CA ALA A 573 8.85 -22.61 -2.07
C ALA A 573 7.37 -22.98 -2.16
N LEU A 574 6.87 -23.86 -1.29
CA LEU A 574 5.49 -24.35 -1.33
C LEU A 574 4.62 -23.85 -0.15
N GLY A 575 5.22 -23.22 0.87
CA GLY A 575 4.50 -22.77 2.06
C GLY A 575 3.97 -23.90 2.96
N VAL A 576 4.50 -25.13 2.80
CA VAL A 576 4.03 -26.33 3.53
C VAL A 576 4.86 -26.53 4.81
N PRO A 577 4.24 -26.50 6.01
CA PRO A 577 4.94 -26.70 7.29
C PRO A 577 5.30 -28.17 7.54
N LEU A 578 6.16 -28.39 8.54
CA LEU A 578 6.67 -29.72 8.90
C LEU A 578 5.57 -30.71 9.30
N ASN A 579 4.56 -30.24 10.05
CA ASN A 579 3.47 -31.08 10.56
C ASN A 579 2.57 -31.57 9.44
N GLN A 580 2.12 -30.67 8.56
CA GLN A 580 1.37 -31.02 7.35
C GLN A 580 2.17 -31.98 6.45
N ARG A 581 3.48 -31.74 6.28
CA ARG A 581 4.36 -32.66 5.55
C ARG A 581 4.40 -34.05 6.20
N GLN A 582 4.46 -34.14 7.53
CA GLN A 582 4.47 -35.41 8.22
C GLN A 582 3.17 -36.18 8.00
N MET A 583 2.02 -35.51 8.10
CA MET A 583 0.70 -36.11 7.80
C MET A 583 0.67 -36.71 6.39
N LEU A 584 1.23 -36.02 5.40
CA LEU A 584 1.32 -36.50 4.02
C LEU A 584 2.27 -37.70 3.87
N LEU A 585 3.38 -37.72 4.60
CA LEU A 585 4.32 -38.84 4.59
C LEU A 585 3.71 -40.11 5.19
N ASP A 586 2.89 -39.97 6.23
CA ASP A 586 2.23 -41.09 6.92
C ASP A 586 1.16 -41.78 6.04
N GLU A 587 0.65 -41.11 4.99
CA GLU A 587 -0.45 -41.59 4.15
C GLU A 587 -0.05 -42.18 2.79
N GLY A 588 1.24 -42.41 2.52
CA GLY A 588 1.70 -43.02 1.27
C GLY A 588 2.87 -42.30 0.60
N GLY A 589 3.34 -41.21 1.20
CA GLY A 589 4.54 -40.48 0.77
C GLY A 589 4.31 -39.50 -0.38
N ILE A 590 5.29 -38.61 -0.57
CA ILE A 590 5.19 -37.49 -1.52
C ILE A 590 5.05 -37.95 -2.97
N TYR A 591 5.68 -39.05 -3.37
CA TYR A 591 5.54 -39.58 -4.73
C TYR A 591 4.09 -39.97 -5.04
N GLN A 592 3.47 -40.76 -4.16
CA GLN A 592 2.09 -41.22 -4.35
C GLN A 592 1.12 -40.05 -4.30
N TYR A 593 1.33 -39.10 -3.39
CA TYR A 593 0.55 -37.86 -3.33
C TYR A 593 0.57 -37.11 -4.67
N VAL A 594 1.76 -36.88 -5.25
CA VAL A 594 1.88 -36.15 -6.52
C VAL A 594 1.19 -36.91 -7.67
N VAL A 595 1.30 -38.24 -7.70
CA VAL A 595 0.60 -39.09 -8.69
C VAL A 595 -0.92 -38.99 -8.51
N ASP A 596 -1.40 -39.18 -7.29
CA ASP A 596 -2.83 -39.17 -6.93
C ASP A 596 -3.46 -37.77 -7.13
N THR A 597 -2.65 -36.71 -7.10
CA THR A 597 -3.09 -35.34 -7.41
C THR A 597 -3.07 -35.07 -8.92
N LEU A 598 -1.91 -35.23 -9.59
CA LEU A 598 -1.72 -34.73 -10.96
C LEU A 598 -2.34 -35.61 -12.05
N ASP A 599 -2.19 -36.94 -11.96
CA ASP A 599 -2.70 -37.84 -13.01
C ASP A 599 -4.22 -37.72 -13.18
N PRO A 600 -5.02 -37.68 -12.08
CA PRO A 600 -6.47 -37.48 -12.19
C PRO A 600 -6.88 -36.09 -12.68
N VAL A 601 -6.20 -35.02 -12.23
CA VAL A 601 -6.52 -33.65 -12.65
C VAL A 601 -6.36 -33.46 -14.15
N VAL A 602 -5.20 -33.84 -14.68
CA VAL A 602 -4.87 -33.69 -16.11
C VAL A 602 -5.78 -34.54 -17.00
N SER A 603 -6.33 -35.63 -16.46
CA SER A 603 -7.24 -36.53 -17.18
C SER A 603 -8.71 -36.10 -17.10
N THR A 604 -9.06 -35.15 -16.22
CA THR A 604 -10.45 -34.75 -15.96
C THR A 604 -10.78 -33.39 -16.55
N TRP A 605 -9.87 -32.42 -16.45
CA TRP A 605 -10.12 -31.03 -16.85
C TRP A 605 -9.10 -30.53 -17.88
N LEU A 606 -9.60 -29.81 -18.89
CA LEU A 606 -8.74 -29.10 -19.83
C LEU A 606 -8.11 -27.89 -19.14
N LEU A 607 -6.78 -27.76 -19.25
CA LEU A 607 -6.07 -26.60 -18.70
C LEU A 607 -6.46 -25.32 -19.45
N LYS A 608 -6.68 -25.43 -20.76
CA LYS A 608 -6.96 -24.32 -21.68
C LYS A 608 -8.15 -23.44 -21.27
N ASN A 609 -9.21 -24.03 -20.72
CA ASN A 609 -10.47 -23.34 -20.45
C ASN A 609 -11.20 -23.78 -19.16
N ASP A 610 -10.69 -24.75 -18.41
CA ASP A 610 -11.40 -25.27 -17.23
C ASP A 610 -10.53 -25.26 -15.96
N ASN A 611 -9.25 -25.64 -16.05
CA ASN A 611 -8.32 -25.65 -14.92
C ASN A 611 -7.25 -24.56 -15.01
N TYR A 612 -7.63 -23.37 -14.53
CA TYR A 612 -6.74 -22.21 -14.48
C TYR A 612 -5.60 -22.33 -13.46
N PHE A 613 -5.71 -23.20 -12.46
CA PHE A 613 -4.71 -23.33 -11.39
C PHE A 613 -3.39 -23.87 -11.96
N TYR A 614 -3.46 -25.00 -12.66
CA TYR A 614 -2.27 -25.60 -13.27
C TYR A 614 -1.85 -24.85 -14.54
N LEU A 615 -2.77 -24.25 -15.30
CA LEU A 615 -2.42 -23.36 -16.40
C LEU A 615 -1.53 -22.22 -15.90
N LEU A 616 -1.92 -21.55 -14.81
CA LEU A 616 -1.12 -20.49 -14.20
C LEU A 616 0.24 -21.00 -13.76
N ALA A 617 0.30 -22.13 -13.07
CA ALA A 617 1.57 -22.68 -12.57
C ALA A 617 2.56 -22.99 -13.72
N LEU A 618 2.04 -23.40 -14.87
CA LEU A 618 2.84 -23.77 -16.04
C LEU A 618 3.25 -22.55 -16.87
N LEU A 619 2.34 -21.62 -17.15
CA LEU A 619 2.58 -20.46 -18.01
C LEU A 619 3.09 -19.23 -17.24
N GLY A 620 2.77 -19.11 -15.96
CA GLY A 620 3.04 -17.92 -15.14
C GLY A 620 2.07 -16.75 -15.39
N HIS A 621 0.97 -16.99 -16.11
CA HIS A 621 -0.13 -16.06 -16.32
C HIS A 621 -1.43 -16.81 -16.62
N TYR A 622 -2.56 -16.14 -16.51
CA TYR A 622 -3.87 -16.66 -16.95
C TYR A 622 -4.14 -16.33 -18.43
N THR A 623 -5.14 -16.99 -19.00
CA THR A 623 -5.74 -16.60 -20.29
C THR A 623 -7.16 -16.08 -20.07
N THR A 624 -7.73 -15.40 -21.06
CA THR A 624 -9.13 -14.95 -20.99
C THR A 624 -10.12 -16.12 -20.92
N GLU A 625 -9.73 -17.29 -21.43
CA GLU A 625 -10.53 -18.52 -21.45
C GLU A 625 -10.37 -19.34 -20.17
N SER A 626 -9.23 -19.25 -19.47
CA SER A 626 -8.93 -20.00 -18.25
C SER A 626 -8.35 -19.05 -17.20
N CYS A 627 -9.27 -18.47 -16.43
CA CYS A 627 -8.97 -17.58 -15.31
C CYS A 627 -10.03 -17.70 -14.20
N PRO A 628 -9.69 -17.33 -12.96
CA PRO A 628 -10.66 -17.19 -11.88
C PRO A 628 -11.81 -16.23 -12.22
N ALA A 629 -12.98 -16.44 -11.60
CA ALA A 629 -14.17 -15.63 -11.84
C ALA A 629 -13.92 -14.12 -11.75
N TYR A 630 -13.09 -13.66 -10.81
CA TYR A 630 -12.79 -12.23 -10.63
C TYR A 630 -12.02 -11.60 -11.80
N LEU A 631 -11.38 -12.40 -12.65
CA LEU A 631 -10.68 -11.96 -13.86
C LEU A 631 -11.53 -12.05 -15.13
N THR A 632 -12.65 -12.78 -15.09
CA THR A 632 -13.59 -12.78 -16.20
C THR A 632 -14.24 -11.41 -16.36
N ARG A 633 -14.65 -11.06 -17.57
CA ARG A 633 -15.38 -9.81 -17.84
C ARG A 633 -16.62 -9.69 -16.95
N ASP A 634 -17.42 -10.76 -16.92
CA ASP A 634 -18.67 -10.83 -16.16
C ASP A 634 -18.44 -10.69 -14.65
N GLY A 635 -17.43 -11.36 -14.11
CA GLY A 635 -17.10 -11.26 -12.69
C GLY A 635 -16.57 -9.88 -12.29
N TYR A 636 -15.74 -9.28 -13.14
CA TYR A 636 -15.27 -7.90 -12.94
C TYR A 636 -16.45 -6.90 -12.96
N GLU A 637 -17.37 -7.05 -13.91
CA GLU A 637 -18.56 -6.20 -14.00
C GLU A 637 -19.52 -6.42 -12.82
N ALA A 638 -19.68 -7.66 -12.37
CA ALA A 638 -20.45 -7.99 -11.17
C ALA A 638 -19.86 -7.30 -9.92
N LEU A 639 -18.53 -7.27 -9.77
CA LEU A 639 -17.87 -6.58 -8.66
C LEU A 639 -17.98 -5.05 -8.74
N ARG A 640 -18.11 -4.47 -9.95
CA ARG A 640 -18.29 -3.02 -10.15
C ARG A 640 -19.74 -2.56 -10.13
N ALA A 641 -20.69 -3.49 -10.22
CA ALA A 641 -22.11 -3.20 -10.21
C ALA A 641 -22.50 -2.35 -8.98
N SER A 642 -23.54 -1.53 -9.12
CA SER A 642 -24.05 -0.67 -8.04
C SER A 642 -22.97 0.20 -7.38
N LYS A 643 -22.10 0.83 -8.18
CA LYS A 643 -20.95 1.63 -7.73
C LYS A 643 -19.94 0.84 -6.88
N ALA A 644 -19.80 -0.45 -7.19
CA ALA A 644 -18.95 -1.41 -6.50
C ALA A 644 -19.36 -1.68 -5.04
N ALA A 645 -20.66 -1.64 -4.74
CA ALA A 645 -21.20 -1.91 -3.41
C ALA A 645 -20.83 -3.32 -2.88
N SER A 646 -20.61 -4.30 -3.77
CA SER A 646 -20.14 -5.63 -3.38
C SER A 646 -18.76 -5.62 -2.74
N LEU A 647 -17.94 -4.59 -2.99
CA LEU A 647 -16.64 -4.45 -2.35
C LEU A 647 -16.77 -4.01 -0.88
N ASP A 648 -17.90 -3.45 -0.45
CA ASP A 648 -18.09 -3.01 0.94
C ASP A 648 -18.26 -4.18 1.93
N THR A 649 -18.40 -5.41 1.45
CA THR A 649 -18.49 -6.64 2.28
C THR A 649 -17.15 -7.01 2.94
N PHE A 650 -16.00 -6.62 2.36
CA PHE A 650 -14.70 -7.12 2.79
C PHE A 650 -14.16 -6.43 4.04
N ARG A 651 -13.73 -7.20 5.04
CA ARG A 651 -12.95 -6.74 6.20
C ARG A 651 -11.65 -7.52 6.28
N LEU A 652 -10.53 -6.87 6.01
CA LEU A 652 -9.19 -7.46 5.97
C LEU A 652 -8.51 -7.23 7.32
N HIS A 653 -8.25 -8.32 8.03
CA HIS A 653 -7.57 -8.36 9.32
C HIS A 653 -6.12 -8.79 9.12
N THR A 654 -5.20 -8.11 9.82
CA THR A 654 -3.82 -8.60 9.97
C THR A 654 -3.51 -8.88 11.42
N ASP A 655 -3.77 -10.13 11.78
CA ASP A 655 -3.53 -10.74 13.08
C ASP A 655 -3.62 -12.27 12.92
N SER A 656 -3.37 -13.00 14.00
CA SER A 656 -3.67 -14.43 14.10
C SER A 656 -5.16 -14.70 14.06
N ILE A 657 -5.54 -15.88 13.55
CA ILE A 657 -6.94 -16.34 13.45
C ILE A 657 -7.65 -16.24 14.80
N VAL A 658 -7.05 -16.82 15.85
CA VAL A 658 -7.61 -16.80 17.20
C VAL A 658 -7.85 -15.39 17.76
N ASN A 659 -6.95 -14.43 17.51
CA ASN A 659 -7.12 -13.06 17.99
C ASN A 659 -8.27 -12.34 17.28
N VAL A 660 -8.42 -12.53 15.97
CA VAL A 660 -9.56 -11.97 15.23
C VAL A 660 -10.85 -12.58 15.74
N LEU A 661 -10.91 -13.90 15.91
CA LEU A 661 -12.10 -14.59 16.44
C LEU A 661 -12.48 -14.05 17.82
N ARG A 662 -11.51 -13.81 18.73
CA ARG A 662 -11.74 -13.21 20.05
C ARG A 662 -12.34 -11.81 19.99
N GLY A 663 -12.01 -11.02 18.98
CA GLY A 663 -12.60 -9.69 18.76
C GLY A 663 -14.07 -9.77 18.33
N LEU A 664 -14.42 -10.77 17.51
CA LEU A 664 -15.78 -10.94 17.01
C LEU A 664 -16.77 -11.27 18.13
N SER A 665 -17.96 -10.70 18.02
CA SER A 665 -19.06 -10.98 18.95
C SER A 665 -19.54 -12.42 18.82
N SER A 666 -20.06 -12.98 19.91
CA SER A 666 -20.58 -14.34 19.90
C SER A 666 -21.76 -14.48 18.94
N LYS A 667 -21.83 -15.58 18.19
CA LYS A 667 -22.87 -15.85 17.18
C LYS A 667 -22.97 -14.77 16.08
N SER A 668 -21.84 -14.20 15.66
CA SER A 668 -21.76 -13.21 14.57
C SER A 668 -21.53 -13.83 13.19
N LEU A 669 -20.97 -15.05 13.13
CA LEU A 669 -20.63 -15.72 11.87
C LEU A 669 -21.64 -16.80 11.51
N THR A 670 -21.95 -16.91 10.23
CA THR A 670 -22.78 -18.00 9.70
C THR A 670 -21.95 -19.07 8.99
N ARG A 671 -20.78 -18.70 8.46
CA ARG A 671 -19.83 -19.62 7.80
C ARG A 671 -18.39 -19.32 8.22
N ALA A 672 -17.58 -20.36 8.40
CA ALA A 672 -16.14 -20.25 8.55
C ALA A 672 -15.44 -21.24 7.62
N LEU A 673 -14.43 -20.78 6.87
CA LEU A 673 -13.62 -21.62 5.99
C LEU A 673 -12.15 -21.37 6.33
N VAL A 674 -11.54 -22.31 7.04
CA VAL A 674 -10.21 -22.14 7.64
C VAL A 674 -9.10 -22.87 6.87
N MET A 675 -9.36 -23.26 5.62
CA MET A 675 -8.40 -23.94 4.73
C MET A 675 -7.71 -25.13 5.43
N ASP A 676 -6.45 -25.40 5.09
CA ASP A 676 -5.57 -26.43 5.63
C ASP A 676 -4.73 -25.99 6.83
N HIS A 677 -5.01 -24.81 7.39
CA HIS A 677 -4.14 -24.22 8.42
C HIS A 677 -4.08 -25.08 9.71
N LEU A 678 -5.12 -25.86 10.00
CA LEU A 678 -5.15 -26.73 11.18
C LEU A 678 -4.08 -27.83 11.11
N ASP A 679 -3.62 -28.20 9.91
CA ASP A 679 -2.52 -29.14 9.71
C ASP A 679 -1.16 -28.59 10.22
N TRP A 680 -1.09 -27.30 10.54
CA TRP A 680 0.12 -26.65 11.01
C TRP A 680 0.37 -26.93 12.49
N PHE A 681 -0.70 -27.22 13.26
CA PHE A 681 -0.62 -27.52 14.67
C PHE A 681 -0.07 -28.93 14.92
N THR A 682 0.60 -29.08 16.05
CA THR A 682 1.04 -30.40 16.51
C THR A 682 -0.15 -31.10 17.19
N PRO A 683 -0.35 -32.42 17.04
CA PRO A 683 -1.39 -33.13 17.77
C PRO A 683 -1.31 -32.86 19.29
N GLY A 684 -2.41 -32.40 19.89
CA GLY A 684 -2.48 -32.04 21.31
C GLY A 684 -2.02 -30.61 21.65
N ASP A 685 -1.76 -29.77 20.64
CA ASP A 685 -1.47 -28.35 20.84
C ASP A 685 -2.71 -27.59 21.32
N ALA A 686 -2.59 -26.91 22.47
CA ALA A 686 -3.67 -26.12 23.05
C ALA A 686 -4.13 -24.96 22.14
N GLY A 687 -3.29 -24.51 21.20
CA GLY A 687 -3.66 -23.48 20.24
C GLY A 687 -4.81 -23.90 19.32
N ALA A 688 -4.85 -25.16 18.88
CA ALA A 688 -5.95 -25.67 18.06
C ALA A 688 -7.26 -25.79 18.87
N ASP A 689 -7.16 -26.23 20.14
CA ASP A 689 -8.29 -26.26 21.07
C ASP A 689 -8.89 -24.87 21.31
N ASP A 690 -8.04 -23.88 21.60
CA ASP A 690 -8.44 -22.50 21.81
C ASP A 690 -9.11 -21.92 20.55
N GLU A 691 -8.53 -22.17 19.37
CA GLU A 691 -9.08 -21.65 18.12
C GLU A 691 -10.45 -22.27 17.81
N ILE A 692 -10.59 -23.59 17.91
CA ILE A 692 -11.85 -24.29 17.64
C ILE A 692 -12.93 -23.89 18.66
N ALA A 693 -12.56 -23.65 19.91
CA ALA A 693 -13.47 -23.12 20.93
C ALA A 693 -13.96 -21.70 20.60
N GLU A 694 -13.08 -20.82 20.11
CA GLU A 694 -13.46 -19.49 19.65
C GLU A 694 -14.35 -19.56 18.40
N ILE A 695 -14.05 -20.43 17.42
CA ILE A 695 -14.92 -20.68 16.26
C ILE A 695 -16.32 -21.09 16.74
N HIS A 696 -16.43 -22.03 17.69
CA HIS A 696 -17.71 -22.44 18.26
C HIS A 696 -18.47 -21.27 18.92
N ARG A 697 -17.77 -20.35 19.59
CA ARG A 697 -18.38 -19.19 20.24
C ARG A 697 -18.96 -18.20 19.21
N VAL A 698 -18.22 -17.93 18.13
CA VAL A 698 -18.59 -16.89 17.15
C VAL A 698 -19.56 -17.40 16.08
N VAL A 699 -19.61 -18.70 15.80
CA VAL A 699 -20.52 -19.27 14.81
C VAL A 699 -21.92 -19.46 15.39
N VAL A 700 -22.96 -19.06 14.64
CA VAL A 700 -24.36 -19.26 15.02
C VAL A 700 -24.71 -20.76 15.08
N ARG A 701 -25.74 -21.11 15.86
CA ARG A 701 -26.26 -22.49 15.84
C ARG A 701 -26.79 -22.83 14.45
N GLY A 702 -26.30 -23.91 13.86
CA GLY A 702 -26.62 -24.31 12.48
C GLY A 702 -25.71 -23.68 11.42
N GLY A 703 -24.76 -22.82 11.82
CA GLY A 703 -23.68 -22.36 10.96
C GLY A 703 -22.74 -23.50 10.57
N LEU A 704 -21.97 -23.29 9.50
CA LEU A 704 -21.11 -24.32 8.92
C LEU A 704 -19.65 -23.91 9.01
N VAL A 705 -18.79 -24.86 9.37
CA VAL A 705 -17.33 -24.70 9.41
C VAL A 705 -16.71 -25.70 8.45
N PHE A 706 -15.83 -25.22 7.59
CA PHE A 706 -15.14 -26.00 6.55
C PHE A 706 -13.63 -25.85 6.71
N TRP A 707 -12.91 -26.92 6.44
CA TRP A 707 -11.45 -26.96 6.37
C TRP A 707 -11.05 -28.02 5.34
N ARG A 708 -9.79 -27.94 4.89
CA ARG A 708 -9.14 -28.95 4.07
C ARG A 708 -8.02 -29.59 4.89
N SER A 709 -7.55 -30.77 4.52
CA SER A 709 -6.42 -31.40 5.20
C SER A 709 -5.62 -32.25 4.23
N ALA A 710 -4.31 -32.28 4.43
CA ALA A 710 -3.43 -33.25 3.78
C ALA A 710 -3.72 -34.69 4.25
N SER A 711 -4.35 -34.87 5.41
CA SER A 711 -4.74 -36.18 5.95
C SER A 711 -6.19 -36.54 5.63
N ARG A 712 -6.43 -37.83 5.36
CA ARG A 712 -7.77 -38.42 5.24
C ARG A 712 -8.56 -38.41 6.54
N ALA A 713 -7.88 -38.43 7.69
CA ALA A 713 -8.51 -38.49 9.02
C ALA A 713 -7.73 -37.61 10.03
N PRO A 714 -7.83 -36.28 9.92
CA PRO A 714 -7.07 -35.39 10.80
C PRO A 714 -7.51 -35.50 12.26
N TRP A 715 -6.54 -35.41 13.17
CA TRP A 715 -6.72 -35.57 14.62
C TRP A 715 -7.67 -34.52 15.23
N TYR A 716 -7.72 -33.32 14.66
CA TYR A 716 -8.56 -32.23 15.16
C TYR A 716 -10.08 -32.45 14.89
N ASN A 717 -10.47 -33.48 14.13
CA ASN A 717 -11.87 -33.93 14.04
C ASN A 717 -12.47 -34.21 15.43
N GLU A 718 -11.67 -34.79 16.32
CA GLU A 718 -12.08 -35.09 17.70
C GLU A 718 -12.25 -33.80 18.52
N VAL A 719 -11.43 -32.79 18.26
CA VAL A 719 -11.49 -31.48 18.94
C VAL A 719 -12.79 -30.76 18.56
N PHE A 720 -13.13 -30.70 17.27
CA PHE A 720 -14.42 -30.16 16.81
C PHE A 720 -15.61 -30.88 17.48
N THR A 721 -15.56 -32.21 17.54
CA THR A 721 -16.62 -33.02 18.17
C THR A 721 -16.73 -32.71 19.67
N ARG A 722 -15.60 -32.62 20.38
CA ARG A 722 -15.55 -32.26 21.81
C ARG A 722 -16.09 -30.85 22.09
N CYS A 723 -15.82 -29.90 21.20
CA CYS A 723 -16.34 -28.53 21.29
C CYS A 723 -17.83 -28.40 20.98
N GLY A 724 -18.47 -29.45 20.44
CA GLY A 724 -19.92 -29.51 20.21
C GLY A 724 -20.34 -29.48 18.74
N PHE A 725 -19.40 -29.56 17.78
CA PHE A 725 -19.73 -29.67 16.37
C PHE A 725 -20.09 -31.10 15.96
N LYS A 726 -20.95 -31.21 14.94
CA LYS A 726 -21.14 -32.46 14.21
C LYS A 726 -20.18 -32.47 13.02
N VAL A 727 -19.20 -33.38 13.04
CA VAL A 727 -18.20 -33.51 11.98
C VAL A 727 -18.62 -34.59 10.99
N SER A 728 -18.54 -34.30 9.70
CA SER A 728 -18.75 -35.27 8.62
C SER A 728 -17.84 -34.96 7.44
N PRO A 729 -17.20 -35.98 6.83
CA PRO A 729 -16.38 -35.76 5.65
C PRO A 729 -17.27 -35.41 4.44
N ILE A 730 -16.86 -34.40 3.68
CA ILE A 730 -17.49 -34.04 2.39
C ILE A 730 -16.92 -34.92 1.29
N SER A 731 -15.59 -34.96 1.20
CA SER A 731 -14.82 -35.74 0.23
C SER A 731 -13.54 -36.23 0.88
N ILE A 732 -13.07 -37.42 0.50
CA ILE A 732 -11.80 -38.00 0.95
C ILE A 732 -11.06 -38.54 -0.27
N ARG A 733 -9.78 -38.17 -0.40
CA ARG A 733 -8.96 -38.57 -1.54
C ARG A 733 -8.48 -40.00 -1.35
N ASN A 734 -8.91 -40.90 -2.22
CA ASN A 734 -8.43 -42.27 -2.29
C ASN A 734 -7.63 -42.47 -3.59
N SER A 735 -6.69 -43.41 -3.59
CA SER A 735 -5.87 -43.74 -4.76
C SER A 735 -6.67 -44.29 -5.96
N SER A 736 -7.97 -44.57 -5.74
CA SER A 736 -8.96 -44.98 -6.74
C SER A 736 -10.06 -43.93 -6.97
N SER A 737 -10.01 -42.76 -6.33
CA SER A 737 -11.00 -41.68 -6.49
C SER A 737 -10.89 -41.06 -7.87
N GLN A 738 -11.62 -41.62 -8.84
CA GLN A 738 -12.07 -40.90 -10.02
C GLN A 738 -13.57 -40.63 -9.85
N PRO A 739 -14.02 -39.36 -9.93
CA PRO A 739 -13.25 -38.15 -10.25
C PRO A 739 -12.40 -37.60 -9.08
N PRO A 740 -11.45 -36.69 -9.36
CA PRO A 740 -10.71 -35.91 -8.35
C PRO A 740 -11.66 -35.10 -7.45
N ILE A 741 -11.22 -34.72 -6.24
CA ILE A 741 -12.05 -33.93 -5.30
C ILE A 741 -12.39 -32.56 -5.90
N ASP A 742 -11.37 -31.85 -6.36
CA ASP A 742 -11.48 -30.55 -6.98
C ASP A 742 -10.37 -30.32 -8.02
N LYS A 743 -10.30 -29.11 -8.59
CA LYS A 743 -9.34 -28.77 -9.65
C LYS A 743 -7.89 -28.64 -9.19
N VAL A 744 -7.61 -28.63 -7.89
CA VAL A 744 -6.24 -28.67 -7.32
C VAL A 744 -5.90 -30.02 -6.68
N ASN A 745 -6.93 -30.87 -6.51
CA ASN A 745 -6.99 -32.20 -5.91
C ASN A 745 -6.21 -32.33 -4.59
N MET A 746 -6.52 -31.38 -3.69
CA MET A 746 -6.24 -31.43 -2.25
C MET A 746 -7.47 -31.91 -1.50
#